data_AF-A0A3D8HEV8-F1
#
_entry.id   AF-A0A3D8HEV8-F1
#
_cell.length_a   1.000
_cell.length_b   1.000
_cell.length_c   1.000
_cell.angle_alpha   90.00
_cell.angle_beta   90.00
_cell.angle_gamma   90.00
#
_symmetry.space_group_name_H-M   'P 1'
#
loop_
_entity.id
_entity.type
_entity.pdbx_description
1 polymer ?
#
loop_
_entity_poly.entity_id
_entity_poly.type
_entity_poly.pdbx_seq_one_letter_code
_entity_poly.pdbx_strand_id
1 'polypeptide(L)'
;MKTTLFLLSLLLLSLPAKAQGGGTDPEKTFWHDQLTDVSVGSSSDSPTDVALSVTDNDTTYTVKTAKGLAWIAKVTNDGLFYKADDETNTANYPHRPGFEGCTVELYGSLTDDSLSLRDHYWTPIGDNLSKPFKGAFDGNHKLVAGLKADTTVTTQGAFVNVGLFGSIKNALVSNVGVWVAAEGIKGNAPNCYAGGIAGYSGNSTIRNCFVSGDAGATITGEGSCSVGGIVGDNYGTVENCYATVDVSASGSKSIYAGGIAGTNELGHSITSVYATGKVEGTNTSSNYYVGGITGTNYGTLSKALALNKKGLSGSTSGSGNQPYLGRISGYKGSSSSFSQCYASTKINITSTPDGSYFDGIDAGLTTDLFLFPTGGEGAVWTTSGTGTPPDNLPKLSTFSAVASAGNPGQPALAKAEYLEELPLGKEGNPYVIDISSVSSGDSKNQYNYSNGLITLLKPDSCYLIKGKNSSNVRTLTLTPETGTPNDLSKPYHLYAQAGCALDTLLVPAGTACIIQGDSLRSKSCQVRGGTLTMEVPVVLEMPKAKGSSGNYWQYSSLYIDGGSVTVNDTLRAYVSGGYGIYTQSSSKLTIGSKGVVYAYGSDRGCNLFSNSQVVIEDGGILRAAGGLDALYIGSSSSLSFPAIKWEFYYSFLDDARLTLKKNGGNEVAATFSEKVFGSYFTEAESFAANVEGNTTVYNLYQEGSATPFNGRVSINGQYATTYTNEFTAPESSGLQYYGYVGLPMEEFTTPPDSITLTNQYTYRVGKVDKDTHFDNVLSCKVKKLCITTRGTNHVLLKGVTITDSLLVKEDAFFYLLDNTVNMLGNVRVEHGGSLTLNIGGNGTLASTTFANSGTFIDRIGLVDRVKASVTSGDTLLISRPSVSGTAEVAPGGKTTLTVAGVSEQQGANNTPDLTYVYDWQEWKEDTGWTFVSFGGSASLEVGKGKYRCKVAYQLKDAGETSSAYTALCSLPVEVTEKSAPPYIPPVVSYYTVTLPEVEGARLDKTGSHTVEEGYSFPFRLTLDADYDRSQPVVTIDRRGTETLTPEVLADGSLKYRIRDVEQDLTVSITGIVRNDDPTATGSVPAADVCVRSFGNLLHITVPAPTSARLYDFHGRLLRTALLPAGSSTLPKPAGPCIVVLGGESFKVGD
;
A
#
# COMPACT_ATOMS: atom_id res chain seq x y z
N MET A 1 -64.81 -57.75 -8.31
CA MET A 1 -64.86 -59.22 -8.41
C MET A 1 -63.62 -59.78 -7.71
N LYS A 2 -63.81 -60.61 -6.67
CA LYS A 2 -62.85 -61.59 -6.07
C LYS A 2 -61.58 -61.07 -5.36
N THR A 3 -61.59 -61.00 -4.00
CA THR A 3 -60.99 -61.94 -2.97
C THR A 3 -59.47 -61.73 -2.78
N THR A 4 -58.85 -61.56 -1.60
CA THR A 4 -58.93 -62.26 -0.29
C THR A 4 -58.08 -61.47 0.74
N LEU A 5 -58.58 -61.00 1.88
CA LEU A 5 -58.43 -61.49 3.27
C LEU A 5 -57.03 -62.00 3.76
N PHE A 6 -56.61 -61.43 4.91
CA PHE A 6 -55.71 -61.91 5.99
C PHE A 6 -54.21 -61.53 6.08
N LEU A 7 -53.84 -61.14 7.32
CA LEU A 7 -52.53 -61.11 7.99
C LEU A 7 -51.62 -59.87 7.82
N LEU A 8 -51.69 -58.90 8.74
CA LEU A 8 -50.76 -58.83 9.90
C LEU A 8 -51.09 -57.63 10.82
N SER A 9 -51.97 -57.85 11.80
CA SER A 9 -51.88 -57.19 13.10
C SER A 9 -50.87 -58.00 13.93
N LEU A 10 -49.83 -57.34 14.47
CA LEU A 10 -48.64 -57.83 15.20
C LEU A 10 -47.35 -57.83 14.36
N LEU A 11 -46.71 -56.67 14.28
CA LEU A 11 -45.28 -56.52 14.58
C LEU A 11 -44.99 -55.03 14.87
N LEU A 12 -44.18 -54.77 15.90
CA LEU A 12 -43.71 -53.47 16.43
C LEU A 12 -44.53 -52.85 17.58
N LEU A 13 -44.87 -53.70 18.57
CA LEU A 13 -44.56 -53.33 19.96
C LEU A 13 -43.07 -53.62 20.20
N SER A 14 -42.41 -52.69 20.89
CA SER A 14 -41.04 -52.71 21.41
C SER A 14 -39.88 -52.84 20.42
N LEU A 15 -39.38 -51.70 19.98
CA LEU A 15 -37.98 -51.31 20.18
C LEU A 15 -37.99 -49.81 20.49
N PRO A 16 -37.52 -49.34 21.66
CA PRO A 16 -37.25 -47.92 21.81
C PRO A 16 -36.17 -47.61 20.79
N ALA A 17 -36.48 -46.77 19.81
CA ALA A 17 -35.43 -46.13 19.04
C ALA A 17 -34.61 -45.34 20.06
N LYS A 18 -33.48 -45.92 20.47
CA LYS A 18 -32.36 -45.20 21.07
C LYS A 18 -31.91 -44.18 20.04
N ALA A 19 -32.62 -43.06 19.98
CA ALA A 19 -31.99 -41.78 19.74
C ALA A 19 -30.85 -41.67 20.76
N GLN A 20 -29.77 -41.06 20.33
CA GLN A 20 -28.43 -41.07 20.91
C GLN A 20 -28.39 -40.34 22.28
N GLY A 21 -29.13 -40.83 23.27
CA GLY A 21 -29.16 -40.35 24.65
C GLY A 21 -28.18 -41.14 25.49
N GLY A 22 -27.01 -40.54 25.75
CA GLY A 22 -26.15 -40.99 26.83
C GLY A 22 -26.87 -40.77 28.17
N GLY A 23 -27.03 -41.85 28.93
CA GLY A 23 -27.35 -41.84 30.37
C GLY A 23 -28.36 -40.79 30.84
N THR A 24 -29.64 -40.91 30.49
CA THR A 24 -30.67 -40.18 31.23
C THR A 24 -30.81 -40.80 32.61
N ASP A 25 -30.47 -40.01 33.63
CA ASP A 25 -30.93 -40.19 35.00
C ASP A 25 -32.45 -40.51 34.97
N PRO A 26 -32.90 -41.69 35.44
CA PRO A 26 -34.28 -42.14 35.31
C PRO A 26 -35.30 -41.24 36.04
N GLU A 27 -34.86 -40.26 36.83
CA GLU A 27 -35.73 -39.28 37.49
C GLU A 27 -35.99 -37.99 36.67
N LYS A 28 -35.28 -37.76 35.54
CA LYS A 28 -35.47 -36.56 34.70
C LYS A 28 -36.55 -36.77 33.64
N THR A 29 -37.51 -35.85 33.56
CA THR A 29 -38.53 -35.80 32.49
C THR A 29 -38.18 -34.73 31.47
N PHE A 30 -38.40 -35.00 30.18
CA PHE A 30 -38.02 -34.11 29.08
C PHE A 30 -39.22 -33.64 28.26
N TRP A 31 -39.13 -32.43 27.70
CA TRP A 31 -40.17 -31.86 26.85
C TRP A 31 -40.45 -32.65 25.57
N HIS A 32 -39.44 -33.33 24.99
CA HIS A 32 -39.66 -34.15 23.79
C HIS A 32 -40.55 -35.37 24.04
N ASP A 33 -40.67 -35.82 25.30
CA ASP A 33 -41.54 -36.93 25.68
C ASP A 33 -43.00 -36.48 25.91
N GLN A 34 -43.26 -35.17 25.95
CA GLN A 34 -44.58 -34.59 26.23
C GLN A 34 -45.34 -34.17 24.96
N LEU A 35 -45.01 -34.75 23.80
CA LEU A 35 -45.50 -34.32 22.48
C LEU A 35 -46.66 -35.15 21.91
N THR A 36 -47.24 -36.07 22.68
CA THR A 36 -48.27 -37.02 22.17
C THR A 36 -49.58 -36.37 21.71
N ASP A 37 -49.90 -35.18 22.22
CA ASP A 37 -51.13 -34.42 21.99
C ASP A 37 -50.86 -32.98 21.52
N VAL A 38 -49.69 -32.73 20.90
CA VAL A 38 -49.33 -31.39 20.42
C VAL A 38 -50.19 -30.95 19.25
N SER A 39 -50.76 -29.73 19.35
CA SER A 39 -51.64 -29.14 18.35
C SER A 39 -50.88 -28.16 17.45
N VAL A 40 -50.74 -28.54 16.18
CA VAL A 40 -50.07 -27.74 15.14
C VAL A 40 -50.97 -27.66 13.92
N GLY A 41 -51.18 -26.47 13.36
CA GLY A 41 -52.07 -26.29 12.22
C GLY A 41 -52.15 -24.86 11.69
N SER A 42 -53.01 -24.64 10.70
CA SER A 42 -53.22 -23.31 10.13
C SER A 42 -53.86 -22.37 11.15
N SER A 43 -53.66 -21.07 11.00
CA SER A 43 -54.29 -20.06 11.87
C SER A 43 -55.83 -20.18 11.91
N SER A 44 -56.47 -20.61 10.83
CA SER A 44 -57.91 -20.91 10.77
C SER A 44 -58.34 -22.06 11.68
N ASP A 45 -57.46 -23.03 11.96
CA ASP A 45 -57.76 -24.19 12.80
C ASP A 45 -57.68 -23.87 14.30
N SER A 46 -57.29 -22.63 14.65
CA SER A 46 -57.08 -22.19 16.04
C SER A 46 -56.23 -23.15 16.88
N PRO A 47 -55.05 -23.61 16.40
CA PRO A 47 -54.22 -24.57 17.11
C PRO A 47 -53.72 -24.00 18.44
N THR A 48 -53.62 -24.86 19.46
CA THR A 48 -53.29 -24.47 20.82
C THR A 48 -51.80 -24.23 21.02
N ASP A 49 -50.92 -24.98 20.33
CA ASP A 49 -49.49 -24.96 20.60
C ASP A 49 -48.68 -24.21 19.53
N VAL A 50 -48.94 -24.45 18.24
CA VAL A 50 -48.26 -23.77 17.12
C VAL A 50 -49.25 -23.43 16.02
N ALA A 51 -49.36 -22.14 15.68
CA ALA A 51 -50.16 -21.65 14.55
C ALA A 51 -49.29 -21.35 13.33
N LEU A 52 -49.72 -21.79 12.15
CA LEU A 52 -49.05 -21.54 10.89
C LEU A 52 -49.78 -20.44 10.10
N SER A 53 -48.99 -19.53 9.53
CA SER A 53 -49.42 -18.57 8.52
C SER A 53 -48.54 -18.73 7.29
N VAL A 54 -49.16 -18.96 6.13
CA VAL A 54 -48.46 -19.10 4.84
C VAL A 54 -48.83 -17.91 3.98
N THR A 55 -47.83 -17.18 3.52
CA THR A 55 -47.95 -16.14 2.49
C THR A 55 -47.22 -16.60 1.23
N ASP A 56 -47.41 -15.90 0.10
CA ASP A 56 -46.88 -16.33 -1.21
C ASP A 56 -45.36 -16.59 -1.23
N ASN A 57 -44.59 -16.07 -0.25
CA ASN A 57 -43.14 -16.24 -0.17
C ASN A 57 -42.58 -16.70 1.20
N ASP A 58 -43.36 -16.75 2.28
CA ASP A 58 -42.86 -17.07 3.64
C ASP A 58 -43.87 -17.88 4.47
N THR A 59 -43.35 -18.76 5.33
CA THR A 59 -44.13 -19.50 6.34
C THR A 59 -43.73 -19.07 7.75
N THR A 60 -44.70 -18.61 8.54
CA THR A 60 -44.52 -18.23 9.94
C THR A 60 -45.15 -19.27 10.87
N TYR A 61 -44.39 -19.70 11.88
CA TYR A 61 -44.78 -20.60 12.96
C TYR A 61 -44.87 -19.81 14.27
N THR A 62 -46.08 -19.45 14.69
CA THR A 62 -46.33 -18.74 15.93
C THR A 62 -46.50 -19.72 17.09
N VAL A 63 -45.51 -19.77 17.98
CA VAL A 63 -45.43 -20.67 19.13
C VAL A 63 -46.13 -20.07 20.34
N LYS A 64 -47.14 -20.77 20.85
CA LYS A 64 -48.00 -20.32 21.96
C LYS A 64 -47.70 -21.02 23.29
N THR A 65 -47.09 -22.20 23.26
CA THR A 65 -46.85 -23.03 24.46
C THR A 65 -45.45 -23.65 24.45
N ALA A 66 -44.99 -24.08 25.62
CA ALA A 66 -43.74 -24.84 25.78
C ALA A 66 -43.72 -26.12 24.94
N LYS A 67 -44.86 -26.81 24.89
CA LYS A 67 -45.07 -27.99 24.04
C LYS A 67 -44.90 -27.65 22.55
N GLY A 68 -45.40 -26.50 22.12
CA GLY A 68 -45.19 -25.99 20.76
C GLY A 68 -43.73 -25.71 20.44
N LEU A 69 -42.98 -25.08 21.36
CA LEU A 69 -41.56 -24.85 21.17
C LEU A 69 -40.76 -26.17 21.14
N ALA A 70 -41.12 -27.13 22.00
CA ALA A 70 -40.54 -28.47 22.00
C ALA A 70 -40.82 -29.23 20.69
N TRP A 71 -41.97 -28.99 20.05
CA TRP A 71 -42.25 -29.50 18.72
C TRP A 71 -41.32 -28.90 17.65
N ILE A 72 -41.02 -27.59 17.72
CA ILE A 72 -40.00 -26.96 16.83
C ILE A 72 -38.64 -27.64 17.01
N ALA A 73 -38.24 -27.93 18.26
CA ALA A 73 -37.01 -28.67 18.56
C ALA A 73 -37.03 -30.06 17.94
N LYS A 74 -38.11 -30.84 18.14
CA LYS A 74 -38.27 -32.17 17.56
C LYS A 74 -38.19 -32.15 16.03
N VAL A 75 -38.91 -31.26 15.37
CA VAL A 75 -38.90 -31.15 13.89
C VAL A 75 -37.49 -30.86 13.38
N THR A 76 -36.77 -29.95 14.04
CA THR A 76 -35.37 -29.62 13.69
C THR A 76 -34.45 -30.82 13.90
N ASN A 77 -34.50 -31.47 15.06
CA ASN A 77 -33.59 -32.54 15.47
C ASN A 77 -33.87 -33.86 14.74
N ASP A 78 -35.12 -34.14 14.37
CA ASP A 78 -35.48 -35.30 13.57
C ASP A 78 -35.23 -35.05 12.06
N GLY A 79 -35.01 -33.79 11.65
CA GLY A 79 -34.78 -33.40 10.26
C GLY A 79 -36.04 -33.51 9.40
N LEU A 80 -37.20 -33.24 9.99
CA LEU A 80 -38.51 -33.35 9.35
C LEU A 80 -38.80 -32.09 8.51
N PHE A 81 -39.35 -32.28 7.32
CA PHE A 81 -39.77 -31.22 6.40
C PHE A 81 -40.87 -31.73 5.47
N TYR A 82 -41.61 -30.81 4.85
CA TYR A 82 -42.71 -31.12 3.93
C TYR A 82 -42.22 -31.95 2.73
N LYS A 83 -42.90 -33.07 2.46
CA LYS A 83 -42.72 -33.89 1.27
C LYS A 83 -44.09 -34.10 0.61
N ALA A 84 -44.17 -33.78 -0.68
CA ALA A 84 -45.43 -33.78 -1.43
C ALA A 84 -46.03 -35.19 -1.65
N ASP A 85 -45.22 -36.24 -1.46
CA ASP A 85 -45.53 -37.65 -1.74
C ASP A 85 -45.78 -38.51 -0.47
N ASP A 86 -45.85 -37.90 0.71
CA ASP A 86 -46.06 -38.62 1.98
C ASP A 86 -47.52 -38.51 2.47
N GLU A 87 -48.20 -39.66 2.56
CA GLU A 87 -49.63 -39.80 2.87
C GLU A 87 -49.98 -39.56 4.37
N THR A 88 -49.01 -39.30 5.24
CA THR A 88 -49.21 -39.19 6.71
C THR A 88 -49.44 -37.76 7.24
N ASN A 89 -49.74 -36.80 6.35
CA ASN A 89 -50.08 -35.40 6.60
C ASN A 89 -48.87 -34.47 6.91
N THR A 90 -48.27 -33.94 5.84
CA THR A 90 -47.01 -33.18 5.83
C THR A 90 -47.16 -31.65 5.84
N ALA A 91 -48.37 -31.11 5.65
CA ALA A 91 -48.58 -29.66 5.40
C ALA A 91 -48.17 -28.72 6.53
N ASN A 92 -47.96 -29.25 7.75
CA ASN A 92 -47.55 -28.49 8.92
C ASN A 92 -46.03 -28.43 9.13
N TYR A 93 -45.23 -29.12 8.30
CA TYR A 93 -43.77 -29.10 8.41
C TYR A 93 -43.16 -27.99 7.55
N PRO A 94 -41.96 -27.49 7.91
CA PRO A 94 -41.27 -26.51 7.09
C PRO A 94 -40.96 -27.08 5.71
N HIS A 95 -40.93 -26.23 4.69
CA HIS A 95 -40.66 -26.65 3.31
C HIS A 95 -39.20 -27.11 3.09
N ARG A 96 -38.31 -26.81 4.04
CA ARG A 96 -36.89 -27.22 4.05
C ARG A 96 -36.46 -27.63 5.45
N PRO A 97 -35.45 -28.51 5.57
CA PRO A 97 -34.95 -28.96 6.87
C PRO A 97 -34.39 -27.80 7.70
N GLY A 98 -34.62 -27.86 9.01
CA GLY A 98 -34.15 -26.85 9.96
C GLY A 98 -34.87 -25.51 9.85
N PHE A 99 -36.10 -25.47 9.31
CA PHE A 99 -36.87 -24.24 9.12
C PHE A 99 -36.20 -23.21 8.19
N GLU A 100 -35.32 -23.65 7.28
CA GLU A 100 -34.71 -22.77 6.29
C GLU A 100 -35.80 -22.05 5.46
N GLY A 101 -35.74 -20.72 5.39
CA GLY A 101 -36.76 -19.89 4.73
C GLY A 101 -38.07 -19.75 5.50
N CYS A 102 -38.15 -20.18 6.76
CA CYS A 102 -39.32 -20.01 7.62
C CYS A 102 -39.00 -19.06 8.79
N THR A 103 -40.05 -18.43 9.32
CA THR A 103 -40.00 -17.67 10.58
C THR A 103 -40.66 -18.48 11.69
N VAL A 104 -40.02 -18.58 12.85
CA VAL A 104 -40.59 -19.09 14.10
C VAL A 104 -40.67 -17.90 15.05
N GLU A 105 -41.87 -17.59 15.53
CA GLU A 105 -42.06 -16.45 16.45
C GLU A 105 -42.74 -16.88 17.73
N LEU A 106 -42.46 -16.20 18.84
CA LEU A 106 -43.24 -16.37 20.06
C LEU A 106 -44.54 -15.55 19.99
N TYR A 107 -45.62 -16.10 20.52
CA TYR A 107 -46.93 -15.46 20.49
C TYR A 107 -46.93 -14.13 21.25
N GLY A 108 -47.42 -13.06 20.62
CA GLY A 108 -47.38 -11.71 21.21
C GLY A 108 -48.23 -11.54 22.47
N SER A 109 -49.20 -12.42 22.68
CA SER A 109 -50.12 -12.39 23.84
C SER A 109 -49.86 -13.53 24.84
N LEU A 110 -48.61 -13.98 24.98
CA LEU A 110 -48.21 -14.88 26.07
C LEU A 110 -48.57 -14.28 27.44
N THR A 111 -49.04 -15.14 28.35
CA THR A 111 -49.27 -14.78 29.75
C THR A 111 -47.94 -14.41 30.41
N ASP A 112 -47.92 -13.35 31.22
CA ASP A 112 -46.73 -12.85 31.93
C ASP A 112 -45.52 -12.52 31.03
N ASP A 113 -45.76 -12.24 29.74
CA ASP A 113 -44.74 -12.00 28.71
C ASP A 113 -43.68 -13.13 28.60
N SER A 114 -44.02 -14.35 29.04
CA SER A 114 -43.07 -15.46 29.10
C SER A 114 -43.65 -16.81 28.68
N LEU A 115 -42.81 -17.62 28.06
CA LEU A 115 -43.03 -19.03 27.76
C LEU A 115 -42.27 -19.87 28.79
N SER A 116 -42.96 -20.51 29.73
CA SER A 116 -42.33 -21.29 30.80
C SER A 116 -41.95 -22.71 30.34
N LEU A 117 -40.67 -23.05 30.48
CA LEU A 117 -40.11 -24.39 30.28
C LEU A 117 -39.82 -25.13 31.61
N ARG A 118 -40.20 -24.57 32.76
CA ARG A 118 -39.80 -25.06 34.11
C ARG A 118 -40.13 -26.52 34.40
N ASP A 119 -41.20 -27.05 33.80
CA ASP A 119 -41.77 -28.35 34.17
C ASP A 119 -40.86 -29.53 33.78
N HIS A 120 -40.10 -29.40 32.69
CA HIS A 120 -39.28 -30.49 32.13
C HIS A 120 -37.92 -30.01 31.66
N TYR A 121 -36.97 -30.93 31.50
CA TYR A 121 -35.68 -30.66 30.89
C TYR A 121 -35.83 -30.37 29.39
N TRP A 122 -35.02 -29.43 28.93
CA TRP A 122 -34.98 -28.96 27.56
C TRP A 122 -34.04 -29.79 26.71
N THR A 123 -34.49 -30.08 25.49
CA THR A 123 -33.62 -30.55 24.41
C THR A 123 -33.40 -29.40 23.44
N PRO A 124 -32.14 -29.01 23.19
CA PRO A 124 -31.83 -27.87 22.34
C PRO A 124 -32.43 -27.99 20.93
N ILE A 125 -32.85 -26.85 20.36
CA ILE A 125 -33.24 -26.79 18.94
C ILE A 125 -31.95 -26.87 18.11
N GLY A 126 -31.86 -27.87 17.24
CA GLY A 126 -30.63 -28.18 16.51
C GLY A 126 -29.55 -28.76 17.44
N ASP A 127 -29.84 -29.89 18.08
CA ASP A 127 -28.99 -30.54 19.10
C ASP A 127 -27.59 -30.99 18.61
N ASN A 128 -27.33 -30.94 17.31
CA ASN A 128 -26.05 -31.28 16.72
C ASN A 128 -25.73 -30.44 15.46
N LEU A 129 -24.44 -30.38 15.10
CA LEU A 129 -23.95 -29.56 13.98
C LEU A 129 -24.46 -29.99 12.59
N SER A 130 -24.95 -31.23 12.45
CA SER A 130 -25.48 -31.74 11.17
C SER A 130 -26.96 -31.39 10.95
N LYS A 131 -27.67 -31.02 12.02
CA LYS A 131 -29.09 -30.64 11.99
C LYS A 131 -29.31 -29.29 12.68
N PRO A 132 -28.65 -28.20 12.21
CA PRO A 132 -28.82 -26.89 12.81
C PRO A 132 -30.22 -26.32 12.52
N PHE A 133 -30.65 -25.38 13.36
CA PHE A 133 -31.73 -24.47 12.99
C PHE A 133 -31.22 -23.44 11.97
N LYS A 134 -32.01 -23.18 10.94
CA LYS A 134 -31.67 -22.34 9.78
C LYS A 134 -32.73 -21.28 9.44
N GLY A 135 -33.78 -21.18 10.24
CA GLY A 135 -34.84 -20.20 10.05
C GLY A 135 -34.54 -18.85 10.70
N ALA A 136 -35.54 -17.97 10.67
CA ALA A 136 -35.58 -16.79 11.52
C ALA A 136 -36.36 -17.13 12.80
N PHE A 137 -35.77 -16.94 13.98
CA PHE A 137 -36.44 -17.04 15.27
C PHE A 137 -36.62 -15.64 15.85
N ASP A 138 -37.87 -15.18 15.96
CA ASP A 138 -38.23 -13.92 16.60
C ASP A 138 -38.89 -14.17 17.96
N GLY A 139 -38.20 -13.82 19.04
CA GLY A 139 -38.77 -13.89 20.38
C GLY A 139 -39.94 -12.95 20.62
N ASN A 140 -40.21 -12.02 19.69
CA ASN A 140 -41.30 -11.05 19.80
C ASN A 140 -41.26 -10.26 21.12
N HIS A 141 -40.03 -9.97 21.58
CA HIS A 141 -39.72 -9.32 22.86
C HIS A 141 -40.26 -10.05 24.10
N LYS A 142 -40.41 -11.38 24.01
CA LYS A 142 -40.86 -12.27 25.09
C LYS A 142 -39.72 -13.07 25.70
N LEU A 143 -40.00 -13.70 26.84
CA LEU A 143 -39.08 -14.55 27.54
C LEU A 143 -39.30 -16.03 27.24
N VAL A 144 -38.23 -16.80 27.14
CA VAL A 144 -38.25 -18.25 27.35
C VAL A 144 -37.70 -18.51 28.75
N ALA A 145 -38.59 -18.87 29.68
CA ALA A 145 -38.28 -18.88 31.11
C ALA A 145 -38.18 -20.26 31.72
N GLY A 146 -37.30 -20.41 32.71
CA GLY A 146 -37.07 -21.69 33.39
C GLY A 146 -36.34 -22.71 32.53
N LEU A 147 -35.49 -22.25 31.61
CA LEU A 147 -34.71 -23.12 30.75
C LEU A 147 -33.71 -23.92 31.59
N LYS A 148 -33.83 -25.24 31.58
CA LYS A 148 -32.88 -26.18 32.18
C LYS A 148 -32.56 -27.31 31.21
N ALA A 149 -31.28 -27.56 30.98
CA ALA A 149 -30.83 -28.60 30.06
C ALA A 149 -29.68 -29.38 30.68
N ASP A 150 -29.65 -30.69 30.46
CA ASP A 150 -28.59 -31.56 30.95
C ASP A 150 -28.29 -32.62 29.89
N THR A 151 -27.24 -32.40 29.12
CA THR A 151 -26.85 -33.25 27.99
C THR A 151 -25.50 -33.88 28.27
N THR A 152 -25.48 -35.19 28.54
CA THR A 152 -24.27 -35.94 28.85
C THR A 152 -24.00 -37.02 27.80
N VAL A 153 -22.82 -37.00 27.17
CA VAL A 153 -22.38 -38.00 26.19
C VAL A 153 -20.95 -38.43 26.48
N THR A 154 -20.77 -39.68 26.88
CA THR A 154 -19.45 -40.23 27.26
C THR A 154 -18.70 -40.89 26.09
N THR A 155 -19.30 -40.95 24.90
CA THR A 155 -18.70 -41.59 23.73
C THR A 155 -17.52 -40.77 23.22
N GLN A 156 -16.37 -41.40 22.99
CA GLN A 156 -15.15 -40.73 22.52
C GLN A 156 -15.41 -39.98 21.19
N GLY A 157 -14.98 -38.72 21.10
CA GLY A 157 -15.14 -37.89 19.91
C GLY A 157 -16.54 -37.28 19.72
N ALA A 158 -17.49 -37.55 20.63
CA ALA A 158 -18.80 -36.94 20.59
C ALA A 158 -18.73 -35.42 20.80
N PHE A 159 -19.72 -34.72 20.22
CA PHE A 159 -19.96 -33.29 20.38
C PHE A 159 -21.33 -33.07 20.98
N VAL A 160 -21.42 -32.19 21.97
CA VAL A 160 -22.68 -31.70 22.52
C VAL A 160 -22.76 -30.20 22.27
N ASN A 161 -23.91 -29.75 21.78
CA ASN A 161 -24.22 -28.33 21.65
C ASN A 161 -25.47 -28.05 22.49
N VAL A 162 -25.37 -27.15 23.46
CA VAL A 162 -26.44 -26.95 24.46
C VAL A 162 -26.75 -25.46 24.65
N GLY A 163 -28.04 -25.17 24.80
CA GLY A 163 -28.62 -23.84 24.91
C GLY A 163 -30.13 -23.89 24.65
N LEU A 164 -30.76 -22.74 24.43
CA LEU A 164 -32.08 -22.72 23.78
C LEU A 164 -31.97 -23.41 22.41
N PHE A 165 -30.95 -23.01 21.65
CA PHE A 165 -30.46 -23.69 20.46
C PHE A 165 -29.17 -24.44 20.76
N GLY A 166 -29.02 -25.64 20.18
CA GLY A 166 -27.73 -26.32 20.17
C GLY A 166 -26.85 -25.66 19.10
N SER A 167 -27.31 -25.69 17.86
CA SER A 167 -26.61 -25.18 16.69
C SER A 167 -27.56 -24.37 15.81
N ILE A 168 -27.13 -23.17 15.44
CA ILE A 168 -27.78 -22.33 14.44
C ILE A 168 -26.84 -22.13 13.24
N LYS A 169 -27.38 -22.15 12.03
CA LYS A 169 -26.60 -21.97 10.80
C LYS A 169 -27.37 -21.20 9.73
N ASN A 170 -26.79 -20.14 9.18
CA ASN A 170 -27.49 -19.22 8.26
C ASN A 170 -28.83 -18.72 8.84
N ALA A 171 -28.89 -18.58 10.15
CA ALA A 171 -30.10 -18.27 10.89
C ALA A 171 -30.09 -16.84 11.41
N LEU A 172 -31.28 -16.35 11.73
CA LEU A 172 -31.47 -15.11 12.48
C LEU A 172 -32.15 -15.44 13.80
N VAL A 173 -31.57 -15.09 14.94
CA VAL A 173 -32.22 -15.17 16.25
C VAL A 173 -32.30 -13.77 16.82
N SER A 174 -33.52 -13.27 17.06
CA SER A 174 -33.72 -11.92 17.55
C SER A 174 -34.77 -11.79 18.64
N ASN A 175 -34.65 -10.74 19.46
CA ASN A 175 -35.71 -10.26 20.36
C ASN A 175 -36.20 -11.30 21.37
N VAL A 176 -35.32 -12.19 21.86
CA VAL A 176 -35.67 -13.18 22.90
C VAL A 176 -34.84 -12.97 24.16
N GLY A 177 -35.51 -13.01 25.31
CA GLY A 177 -34.85 -13.12 26.62
C GLY A 177 -34.89 -14.56 27.11
N VAL A 178 -33.75 -15.15 27.44
CA VAL A 178 -33.70 -16.49 28.04
C VAL A 178 -33.48 -16.36 29.54
N TRP A 179 -34.36 -16.98 30.32
CA TRP A 179 -34.24 -17.06 31.77
C TRP A 179 -33.91 -18.49 32.20
N VAL A 180 -32.66 -18.71 32.59
CA VAL A 180 -32.11 -20.01 32.99
C VAL A 180 -32.58 -20.36 34.40
N ALA A 181 -33.01 -21.61 34.60
CA ALA A 181 -33.41 -22.10 35.92
C ALA A 181 -32.18 -22.37 36.82
N ALA A 182 -32.40 -22.53 38.12
CA ALA A 182 -31.32 -22.78 39.09
C ALA A 182 -30.54 -24.09 38.78
N GLU A 183 -31.19 -25.07 38.14
CA GLU A 183 -30.55 -26.32 37.69
C GLU A 183 -29.50 -26.10 36.59
N GLY A 184 -29.59 -25.00 35.85
CA GLY A 184 -28.62 -24.57 34.85
C GLY A 184 -28.76 -25.23 33.48
N ILE A 185 -27.81 -24.88 32.60
CA ILE A 185 -27.61 -25.49 31.28
C ILE A 185 -26.29 -26.25 31.34
N LYS A 186 -26.31 -27.56 31.16
CA LYS A 186 -25.16 -28.44 31.33
C LYS A 186 -24.88 -29.25 30.08
N GLY A 187 -23.68 -29.11 29.55
CA GLY A 187 -23.15 -29.96 28.48
C GLY A 187 -21.91 -30.72 28.98
N ASN A 188 -21.97 -32.05 28.96
CA ASN A 188 -20.88 -32.91 29.40
C ASN A 188 -20.52 -33.90 28.28
N ALA A 189 -19.42 -33.64 27.58
CA ALA A 189 -18.96 -34.50 26.50
C ALA A 189 -17.47 -34.29 26.23
N PRO A 190 -16.78 -35.17 25.48
CA PRO A 190 -15.40 -34.93 25.06
C PRO A 190 -15.20 -33.57 24.37
N ASN A 191 -16.20 -33.10 23.61
CA ASN A 191 -16.27 -31.76 23.05
C ASN A 191 -17.64 -31.12 23.33
N CYS A 192 -17.69 -29.87 23.78
CA CYS A 192 -18.93 -29.21 24.17
C CYS A 192 -18.96 -27.73 23.79
N TYR A 193 -20.04 -27.29 23.14
CA TYR A 193 -20.36 -25.87 22.97
C TYR A 193 -21.61 -25.52 23.75
N ALA A 194 -21.53 -24.54 24.65
CA ALA A 194 -22.61 -24.19 25.54
C ALA A 194 -22.85 -22.67 25.56
N GLY A 195 -24.10 -22.27 25.34
CA GLY A 195 -24.52 -20.87 25.47
C GLY A 195 -25.99 -20.74 25.80
N GLY A 196 -26.39 -19.62 26.42
CA GLY A 196 -27.78 -19.45 26.84
C GLY A 196 -28.73 -19.34 25.65
N ILE A 197 -28.30 -18.66 24.59
CA ILE A 197 -29.04 -18.59 23.33
C ILE A 197 -28.65 -19.77 22.44
N ALA A 198 -27.36 -19.96 22.15
CA ALA A 198 -26.88 -21.00 21.24
C ALA A 198 -25.57 -21.65 21.71
N GLY A 199 -25.41 -22.95 21.53
CA GLY A 199 -24.11 -23.60 21.65
C GLY A 199 -23.15 -23.13 20.54
N TYR A 200 -23.57 -23.28 19.28
CA TYR A 200 -22.80 -22.93 18.09
C TYR A 200 -23.58 -21.99 17.16
N SER A 201 -22.92 -20.94 16.65
CA SER A 201 -23.50 -19.97 15.69
C SER A 201 -22.68 -19.90 14.41
N GLY A 202 -23.14 -20.54 13.32
CA GLY A 202 -22.45 -20.57 12.03
C GLY A 202 -23.07 -19.64 11.00
N ASN A 203 -22.35 -18.62 10.54
CA ASN A 203 -22.84 -17.62 9.57
C ASN A 203 -24.25 -17.10 9.92
N SER A 204 -24.50 -16.85 11.19
CA SER A 204 -25.81 -16.50 11.74
C SER A 204 -25.74 -15.18 12.51
N THR A 205 -26.89 -14.56 12.77
CA THR A 205 -26.99 -13.33 13.57
C THR A 205 -27.81 -13.60 14.83
N ILE A 206 -27.25 -13.25 16.00
CA ILE A 206 -27.95 -13.18 17.28
C ILE A 206 -28.05 -11.71 17.67
N ARG A 207 -29.26 -11.16 17.78
CA ARG A 207 -29.43 -9.73 18.08
C ARG A 207 -30.54 -9.41 19.06
N ASN A 208 -30.38 -8.34 19.85
CA ASN A 208 -31.41 -7.85 20.78
C ASN A 208 -31.86 -8.96 21.75
N CYS A 209 -30.92 -9.77 22.22
CA CYS A 209 -31.18 -10.91 23.08
C CYS A 209 -30.51 -10.73 24.44
N PHE A 210 -31.05 -11.37 25.47
CA PHE A 210 -30.37 -11.41 26.76
C PHE A 210 -30.52 -12.76 27.45
N VAL A 211 -29.55 -13.08 28.31
CA VAL A 211 -29.58 -14.29 29.13
C VAL A 211 -29.42 -13.90 30.60
N SER A 212 -30.41 -14.27 31.41
CA SER A 212 -30.40 -14.11 32.86
C SER A 212 -30.90 -15.41 33.50
N GLY A 213 -31.11 -15.43 34.81
CA GLY A 213 -31.61 -16.66 35.45
C GLY A 213 -31.86 -16.53 36.94
N ASP A 214 -32.39 -17.63 37.48
CA ASP A 214 -32.61 -17.79 38.91
C ASP A 214 -31.29 -17.68 39.69
N ALA A 215 -31.39 -17.44 41.00
CA ALA A 215 -30.20 -17.40 41.86
C ALA A 215 -29.43 -18.73 41.77
N GLY A 216 -28.14 -18.66 41.40
CA GLY A 216 -27.29 -19.84 41.20
C GLY A 216 -27.32 -20.44 39.80
N ALA A 217 -28.17 -19.94 38.89
CA ALA A 217 -28.20 -20.38 37.50
C ALA A 217 -26.81 -20.22 36.85
N THR A 218 -26.34 -21.31 36.25
CA THR A 218 -25.01 -21.39 35.65
C THR A 218 -25.08 -22.13 34.31
N ILE A 219 -24.31 -21.68 33.33
CA ILE A 219 -24.05 -22.42 32.09
C ILE A 219 -22.73 -23.16 32.25
N THR A 220 -22.77 -24.49 32.15
CA THR A 220 -21.65 -25.36 32.42
C THR A 220 -21.29 -26.20 31.19
N GLY A 221 -20.02 -26.17 30.82
CA GLY A 221 -19.42 -27.09 29.86
C GLY A 221 -18.34 -27.94 30.51
N GLU A 222 -18.38 -29.25 30.29
CA GLU A 222 -17.35 -30.21 30.70
C GLU A 222 -16.72 -30.87 29.47
N GLY A 223 -15.38 -31.04 29.48
CA GLY A 223 -14.57 -31.61 28.40
C GLY A 223 -13.74 -30.56 27.66
N SER A 224 -13.53 -30.74 26.35
CA SER A 224 -12.98 -29.68 25.50
C SER A 224 -14.11 -28.72 25.15
N CYS A 225 -14.18 -27.53 25.73
CA CYS A 225 -15.40 -26.74 25.68
C CYS A 225 -15.24 -25.26 25.38
N SER A 226 -16.21 -24.70 24.67
CA SER A 226 -16.42 -23.25 24.53
C SER A 226 -17.75 -22.89 25.18
N VAL A 227 -17.69 -22.08 26.23
CA VAL A 227 -18.84 -21.73 27.05
C VAL A 227 -18.99 -20.22 27.10
N GLY A 228 -20.16 -19.73 26.69
CA GLY A 228 -20.52 -18.32 26.74
C GLY A 228 -21.86 -18.07 27.42
N GLY A 229 -22.08 -16.87 27.95
CA GLY A 229 -23.40 -16.50 28.45
C GLY A 229 -24.46 -16.44 27.35
N ILE A 230 -24.09 -15.98 26.15
CA ILE A 230 -24.98 -15.90 24.97
C ILE A 230 -24.71 -17.07 24.02
N VAL A 231 -23.46 -17.24 23.59
CA VAL A 231 -23.07 -18.21 22.56
C VAL A 231 -21.81 -18.98 22.98
N GLY A 232 -21.75 -20.29 22.80
CA GLY A 232 -20.52 -21.05 23.07
C GLY A 232 -19.41 -20.69 22.08
N ASP A 233 -19.65 -20.98 20.81
CA ASP A 233 -18.70 -20.76 19.70
C ASP A 233 -19.33 -19.93 18.57
N ASN A 234 -18.74 -18.77 18.27
CA ASN A 234 -19.28 -17.78 17.34
C ASN A 234 -18.50 -17.72 16.02
N TYR A 235 -19.15 -18.22 14.96
CA TYR A 235 -18.82 -18.03 13.55
C TYR A 235 -19.85 -17.10 12.87
N GLY A 236 -20.36 -16.09 13.59
CA GLY A 236 -21.43 -15.21 13.12
C GLY A 236 -21.37 -13.80 13.71
N THR A 237 -22.51 -13.15 13.84
CA THR A 237 -22.64 -11.81 14.45
C THR A 237 -23.45 -11.90 15.74
N VAL A 238 -22.92 -11.33 16.81
CA VAL A 238 -23.66 -11.10 18.07
C VAL A 238 -23.73 -9.59 18.31
N GLU A 239 -24.93 -9.03 18.33
CA GLU A 239 -25.12 -7.58 18.47
C GLU A 239 -26.21 -7.24 19.48
N ASN A 240 -26.02 -6.16 20.25
CA ASN A 240 -27.03 -5.66 21.19
C ASN A 240 -27.52 -6.73 22.18
N CYS A 241 -26.58 -7.45 22.80
CA CYS A 241 -26.89 -8.56 23.69
C CYS A 241 -26.21 -8.42 25.05
N TYR A 242 -26.80 -8.99 26.10
CA TYR A 242 -26.15 -9.02 27.41
C TYR A 242 -26.43 -10.31 28.19
N ALA A 243 -25.50 -10.69 29.08
CA ALA A 243 -25.65 -11.88 29.92
C ALA A 243 -25.32 -11.59 31.39
N THR A 244 -26.17 -12.08 32.30
CA THR A 244 -25.97 -11.95 33.76
C THR A 244 -25.80 -13.29 34.46
N VAL A 245 -25.93 -14.39 33.72
CA VAL A 245 -25.77 -15.77 34.21
C VAL A 245 -24.30 -16.08 34.47
N ASP A 246 -24.03 -16.91 35.48
CA ASP A 246 -22.66 -17.37 35.75
C ASP A 246 -22.24 -18.41 34.68
N VAL A 247 -20.96 -18.46 34.33
CA VAL A 247 -20.38 -19.33 33.29
C VAL A 247 -19.27 -20.18 33.92
N SER A 248 -19.30 -21.49 33.66
CA SER A 248 -18.29 -22.44 34.13
C SER A 248 -17.86 -23.37 33.01
N ALA A 249 -16.56 -23.43 32.74
CA ALA A 249 -15.96 -24.37 31.81
C ALA A 249 -14.95 -25.23 32.56
N SER A 250 -15.00 -26.55 32.37
CA SER A 250 -14.04 -27.46 32.97
C SER A 250 -13.64 -28.62 32.07
N GLY A 251 -12.43 -29.14 32.23
CA GLY A 251 -12.00 -30.31 31.46
C GLY A 251 -10.50 -30.57 31.48
N SER A 252 -10.08 -31.55 30.70
CA SER A 252 -8.67 -31.97 30.52
C SER A 252 -8.07 -31.55 29.17
N LYS A 253 -8.77 -30.72 28.40
CA LYS A 253 -8.36 -30.21 27.08
C LYS A 253 -8.67 -28.72 26.99
N SER A 254 -8.55 -28.11 25.82
CA SER A 254 -8.83 -26.68 25.62
C SER A 254 -10.20 -26.29 26.15
N ILE A 255 -10.23 -25.32 27.07
CA ILE A 255 -11.47 -24.72 27.57
C ILE A 255 -11.41 -23.21 27.35
N TYR A 256 -12.54 -22.67 26.89
CA TYR A 256 -12.73 -21.26 26.55
C TYR A 256 -14.01 -20.78 27.26
N ALA A 257 -13.88 -19.86 28.20
CA ALA A 257 -14.99 -19.34 28.98
C ALA A 257 -15.11 -17.83 28.82
N GLY A 258 -16.26 -17.34 28.37
CA GLY A 258 -16.52 -15.91 28.27
C GLY A 258 -17.89 -15.53 28.80
N GLY A 259 -18.04 -14.33 29.37
CA GLY A 259 -19.35 -13.87 29.82
C GLY A 259 -20.38 -13.71 28.70
N ILE A 260 -19.95 -13.45 27.46
CA ILE A 260 -20.81 -13.42 26.25
C ILE A 260 -20.55 -14.62 25.36
N ALA A 261 -19.29 -14.85 24.99
CA ALA A 261 -18.91 -15.92 24.07
C ALA A 261 -17.71 -16.73 24.56
N GLY A 262 -17.73 -18.05 24.43
CA GLY A 262 -16.53 -18.86 24.66
C GLY A 262 -15.44 -18.48 23.66
N THR A 263 -15.79 -18.48 22.37
CA THR A 263 -14.89 -18.13 21.26
C THR A 263 -15.58 -17.21 20.26
N ASN A 264 -14.84 -16.22 19.74
CA ASN A 264 -15.23 -15.41 18.58
C ASN A 264 -14.19 -15.57 17.46
N GLU A 265 -14.62 -16.11 16.33
CA GLU A 265 -13.71 -16.58 15.28
C GLU A 265 -13.31 -15.50 14.26
N LEU A 266 -12.30 -15.80 13.45
CA LEU A 266 -11.78 -14.87 12.44
C LEU A 266 -12.86 -14.48 11.42
N GLY A 267 -12.99 -13.18 11.14
CA GLY A 267 -14.00 -12.65 10.20
C GLY A 267 -15.40 -12.47 10.80
N HIS A 268 -15.56 -12.72 12.11
CA HIS A 268 -16.85 -12.66 12.81
C HIS A 268 -16.85 -11.58 13.91
N SER A 269 -18.05 -11.13 14.32
CA SER A 269 -18.19 -9.91 15.12
C SER A 269 -19.06 -10.07 16.37
N ILE A 270 -18.62 -9.42 17.45
CA ILE A 270 -19.40 -9.19 18.66
C ILE A 270 -19.41 -7.69 18.93
N THR A 271 -20.60 -7.08 19.05
CA THR A 271 -20.74 -5.62 19.20
C THR A 271 -21.87 -5.19 20.15
N SER A 272 -21.66 -4.10 20.89
CA SER A 272 -22.66 -3.52 21.81
C SER A 272 -23.17 -4.55 22.82
N VAL A 273 -22.24 -5.10 23.63
CA VAL A 273 -22.53 -6.16 24.61
C VAL A 273 -22.01 -5.85 26.01
N TYR A 274 -22.63 -6.44 27.03
CA TYR A 274 -22.07 -6.45 28.40
C TYR A 274 -22.36 -7.76 29.14
N ALA A 275 -21.49 -8.12 30.08
CA ALA A 275 -21.67 -9.29 30.92
C ALA A 275 -21.38 -9.02 32.40
N THR A 276 -22.21 -9.57 33.30
CA THR A 276 -22.08 -9.37 34.76
C THR A 276 -21.86 -10.64 35.57
N GLY A 277 -22.11 -11.81 34.99
CA GLY A 277 -22.00 -13.09 35.68
C GLY A 277 -20.55 -13.45 36.02
N LYS A 278 -20.36 -14.34 37.00
CA LYS A 278 -19.05 -14.93 37.29
C LYS A 278 -18.59 -15.77 36.11
N VAL A 279 -17.29 -15.78 35.79
CA VAL A 279 -16.74 -16.68 34.75
C VAL A 279 -15.59 -17.49 35.35
N GLU A 280 -15.70 -18.82 35.27
CA GLU A 280 -14.72 -19.74 35.85
C GLU A 280 -14.22 -20.77 34.83
N GLY A 281 -12.91 -20.97 34.81
CA GLY A 281 -12.25 -22.04 34.05
C GLY A 281 -11.50 -23.00 34.98
N THR A 282 -11.74 -24.31 34.86
CA THR A 282 -10.99 -25.32 35.61
C THR A 282 -10.36 -26.33 34.65
N ASN A 283 -9.02 -26.35 34.56
CA ASN A 283 -8.32 -27.27 33.67
C ASN A 283 -7.33 -28.17 34.43
N THR A 284 -7.34 -29.46 34.11
CA THR A 284 -6.44 -30.44 34.73
C THR A 284 -5.17 -30.69 33.91
N SER A 285 -5.10 -30.28 32.64
CA SER A 285 -4.09 -30.82 31.69
C SER A 285 -3.66 -29.90 30.52
N SER A 286 -4.30 -28.76 30.26
CA SER A 286 -3.87 -27.79 29.22
C SER A 286 -4.04 -26.32 29.64
N ASN A 287 -3.58 -25.40 28.78
CA ASN A 287 -3.91 -23.98 28.87
C ASN A 287 -5.41 -23.76 28.71
N TYR A 288 -5.91 -22.69 29.31
CA TYR A 288 -7.31 -22.33 29.28
C TYR A 288 -7.50 -20.82 29.37
N TYR A 289 -8.60 -20.35 28.78
CA TYR A 289 -8.82 -18.94 28.50
C TYR A 289 -10.15 -18.51 29.09
N VAL A 290 -10.09 -17.54 29.99
CA VAL A 290 -11.25 -17.00 30.69
C VAL A 290 -11.27 -15.50 30.47
N GLY A 291 -12.38 -14.97 29.96
CA GLY A 291 -12.54 -13.53 29.88
C GLY A 291 -13.92 -13.04 30.27
N GLY A 292 -14.01 -11.78 30.68
CA GLY A 292 -15.28 -11.20 31.09
C GLY A 292 -16.30 -11.13 29.95
N ILE A 293 -15.83 -11.00 28.69
CA ILE A 293 -16.68 -11.02 27.48
C ILE A 293 -16.41 -12.25 26.64
N THR A 294 -15.15 -12.49 26.25
CA THR A 294 -14.75 -13.64 25.41
C THR A 294 -13.72 -14.52 26.09
N GLY A 295 -13.79 -15.84 25.94
CA GLY A 295 -12.66 -16.71 26.28
C GLY A 295 -11.49 -16.44 25.33
N THR A 296 -11.74 -16.60 24.02
CA THR A 296 -10.81 -16.28 22.92
C THR A 296 -11.47 -15.36 21.90
N ASN A 297 -10.72 -14.42 21.34
CA ASN A 297 -11.17 -13.57 20.26
C ASN A 297 -10.14 -13.50 19.12
N TYR A 298 -10.52 -14.04 17.95
CA TYR A 298 -9.82 -13.91 16.66
C TYR A 298 -10.49 -12.91 15.73
N GLY A 299 -11.77 -12.60 15.94
CA GLY A 299 -12.55 -11.65 15.14
C GLY A 299 -12.55 -10.21 15.67
N THR A 300 -13.63 -9.49 15.37
CA THR A 300 -13.88 -8.12 15.85
C THR A 300 -14.69 -8.14 17.13
N LEU A 301 -14.15 -7.55 18.19
CA LEU A 301 -14.89 -7.23 19.41
C LEU A 301 -14.97 -5.71 19.54
N SER A 302 -16.19 -5.18 19.57
CA SER A 302 -16.41 -3.74 19.69
C SER A 302 -17.49 -3.39 20.69
N LYS A 303 -17.44 -2.18 21.24
CA LYS A 303 -18.48 -1.65 22.13
C LYS A 303 -18.86 -2.61 23.28
N ALA A 304 -17.86 -3.17 23.95
CA ALA A 304 -18.04 -4.21 24.96
C ALA A 304 -17.79 -3.69 26.38
N LEU A 305 -18.59 -4.11 27.36
CA LEU A 305 -18.44 -3.73 28.77
C LEU A 305 -18.42 -4.95 29.70
N ALA A 306 -17.25 -5.29 30.25
CA ALA A 306 -17.11 -6.35 31.25
C ALA A 306 -17.41 -5.84 32.67
N LEU A 307 -18.30 -6.53 33.38
CA LEU A 307 -18.81 -6.13 34.70
C LEU A 307 -18.89 -7.31 35.66
N ASN A 308 -18.04 -8.32 35.47
CA ASN A 308 -18.05 -9.59 36.20
C ASN A 308 -17.56 -9.41 37.66
N LYS A 309 -18.30 -8.65 38.48
CA LYS A 309 -17.89 -8.23 39.85
C LYS A 309 -17.63 -9.40 40.80
N LYS A 310 -18.27 -10.55 40.55
CA LYS A 310 -18.04 -11.79 41.31
C LYS A 310 -16.67 -12.42 41.03
N GLY A 311 -15.93 -11.90 40.04
CA GLY A 311 -14.58 -12.30 39.68
C GLY A 311 -14.50 -13.14 38.41
N LEU A 312 -13.28 -13.19 37.87
CA LEU A 312 -12.83 -14.14 36.87
C LEU A 312 -11.82 -15.06 37.54
N SER A 313 -12.06 -16.36 37.52
CA SER A 313 -11.22 -17.32 38.22
C SER A 313 -10.73 -18.43 37.30
N GLY A 314 -9.52 -18.91 37.60
CA GLY A 314 -8.94 -20.08 37.01
C GLY A 314 -8.38 -21.01 38.08
N SER A 315 -8.67 -22.30 38.00
CA SER A 315 -8.07 -23.32 38.88
C SER A 315 -7.34 -24.40 38.08
N THR A 316 -6.12 -24.71 38.50
CA THR A 316 -5.29 -25.80 37.95
C THR A 316 -5.12 -26.91 38.96
N SER A 317 -5.32 -28.16 38.54
CA SER A 317 -5.07 -29.35 39.36
C SER A 317 -3.76 -30.07 39.03
N GLY A 318 -3.02 -29.64 37.99
CA GLY A 318 -1.77 -30.24 37.50
C GLY A 318 -0.60 -29.26 37.47
N SER A 319 0.63 -29.76 37.67
CA SER A 319 1.86 -28.96 37.68
C SER A 319 2.24 -28.48 36.27
N GLY A 320 2.28 -27.16 36.03
CA GLY A 320 2.86 -26.55 34.83
C GLY A 320 1.88 -25.78 33.91
N ASN A 321 0.58 -25.87 34.15
CA ASN A 321 -0.44 -25.14 33.37
C ASN A 321 -0.78 -23.82 34.04
N GLN A 322 -1.22 -22.82 33.26
CA GLN A 322 -1.58 -21.51 33.78
C GLN A 322 -2.92 -21.01 33.20
N PRO A 323 -3.76 -20.34 34.01
CA PRO A 323 -4.95 -19.62 33.52
C PRO A 323 -4.57 -18.38 32.72
N TYR A 324 -5.11 -18.20 31.52
CA TYR A 324 -5.13 -16.89 30.86
C TYR A 324 -6.44 -16.19 31.20
N LEU A 325 -6.38 -15.25 32.14
CA LEU A 325 -7.53 -14.43 32.53
C LEU A 325 -7.37 -13.04 31.89
N GLY A 326 -8.42 -12.51 31.27
CA GLY A 326 -8.44 -11.12 30.83
C GLY A 326 -9.79 -10.50 31.10
N ARG A 327 -9.85 -9.27 31.60
CA ARG A 327 -11.13 -8.64 31.94
C ARG A 327 -12.08 -8.59 30.74
N ILE A 328 -11.57 -8.42 29.53
CA ILE A 328 -12.36 -8.49 28.29
C ILE A 328 -12.21 -9.86 27.63
N SER A 329 -10.97 -10.29 27.36
CA SER A 329 -10.66 -11.51 26.62
C SER A 329 -9.51 -12.28 27.25
N GLY A 330 -9.72 -13.58 27.49
CA GLY A 330 -8.66 -14.48 27.95
C GLY A 330 -7.54 -14.66 26.92
N TYR A 331 -7.84 -14.52 25.62
CA TYR A 331 -6.85 -14.56 24.55
C TYR A 331 -7.23 -13.69 23.36
N LYS A 332 -6.34 -12.77 23.03
CA LYS A 332 -6.31 -11.91 21.85
C LYS A 332 -5.51 -12.60 20.74
N GLY A 333 -6.21 -13.03 19.69
CA GLY A 333 -5.58 -13.58 18.49
C GLY A 333 -4.83 -12.52 17.66
N SER A 334 -3.86 -12.93 16.85
CA SER A 334 -3.01 -12.02 16.05
C SER A 334 -3.77 -11.11 15.09
N SER A 335 -4.90 -11.57 14.57
CA SER A 335 -5.76 -10.84 13.62
C SER A 335 -6.97 -10.16 14.27
N SER A 336 -7.05 -10.18 15.60
CA SER A 336 -8.19 -9.63 16.32
C SER A 336 -8.21 -8.10 16.30
N SER A 337 -9.42 -7.54 16.28
CA SER A 337 -9.66 -6.10 16.43
C SER A 337 -10.47 -5.84 17.69
N PHE A 338 -10.01 -4.92 18.53
CA PHE A 338 -10.70 -4.46 19.72
C PHE A 338 -10.92 -2.96 19.60
N SER A 339 -12.16 -2.50 19.77
CA SER A 339 -12.49 -1.07 19.74
C SER A 339 -13.57 -0.76 20.78
N GLN A 340 -13.39 0.31 21.56
CA GLN A 340 -14.37 0.71 22.57
C GLN A 340 -14.70 -0.45 23.55
N CYS A 341 -13.67 -1.12 24.07
CA CYS A 341 -13.82 -2.24 25.01
C CYS A 341 -13.40 -1.80 26.42
N TYR A 342 -14.33 -1.88 27.37
CA TYR A 342 -14.17 -1.35 28.71
C TYR A 342 -14.46 -2.41 29.77
N ALA A 343 -13.74 -2.35 30.88
CA ALA A 343 -13.85 -3.31 31.97
C ALA A 343 -13.94 -2.59 33.31
N SER A 344 -14.82 -3.08 34.17
CA SER A 344 -14.88 -2.59 35.55
C SER A 344 -13.58 -2.90 36.30
N THR A 345 -13.13 -1.93 37.10
CA THR A 345 -12.05 -2.10 38.08
C THR A 345 -12.44 -3.02 39.24
N LYS A 346 -13.74 -3.29 39.44
CA LYS A 346 -14.25 -4.25 40.44
C LYS A 346 -14.10 -5.71 40.03
N ILE A 347 -13.59 -5.99 38.83
CA ILE A 347 -13.34 -7.37 38.39
C ILE A 347 -12.09 -7.87 39.09
N ASN A 348 -12.26 -8.78 40.05
CA ASN A 348 -11.15 -9.46 40.70
C ASN A 348 -10.59 -10.54 39.77
N ILE A 349 -9.27 -10.51 39.56
CA ILE A 349 -8.48 -11.51 38.84
C ILE A 349 -7.45 -12.09 39.81
N THR A 350 -7.35 -13.42 39.89
CA THR A 350 -6.53 -14.10 40.91
C THR A 350 -5.07 -14.33 40.50
N SER A 351 -4.74 -14.27 39.21
CA SER A 351 -3.37 -14.18 38.64
C SER A 351 -3.42 -14.45 37.13
N THR A 352 -2.49 -13.87 36.37
CA THR A 352 -2.33 -14.08 34.92
C THR A 352 -0.85 -14.24 34.57
N PRO A 353 -0.47 -15.14 33.66
CA PRO A 353 0.82 -15.12 33.00
C PRO A 353 1.00 -13.86 32.17
N ASP A 354 2.24 -13.41 32.00
CA ASP A 354 2.57 -12.44 30.95
C ASP A 354 2.20 -13.01 29.58
N GLY A 355 1.39 -12.30 28.79
CA GLY A 355 0.99 -12.77 27.47
C GLY A 355 -0.30 -12.18 26.92
N SER A 356 -0.78 -12.81 25.85
CA SER A 356 -1.77 -12.33 24.87
C SER A 356 -3.23 -12.25 25.38
N TYR A 357 -3.49 -11.87 26.63
CA TYR A 357 -4.85 -11.54 27.10
C TYR A 357 -5.21 -10.07 26.76
N PHE A 358 -6.47 -9.67 26.98
CA PHE A 358 -6.90 -8.29 26.79
C PHE A 358 -7.81 -7.82 27.93
N ASP A 359 -7.39 -6.76 28.61
CA ASP A 359 -8.08 -6.22 29.79
C ASP A 359 -9.01 -5.05 29.51
N GLY A 360 -8.95 -4.47 28.30
CA GLY A 360 -9.70 -3.27 27.98
C GLY A 360 -9.36 -2.06 28.86
N ILE A 361 -10.11 -1.00 28.66
CA ILE A 361 -9.97 0.28 29.35
C ILE A 361 -10.80 0.25 30.64
N ASP A 362 -10.33 0.87 31.71
CA ASP A 362 -11.11 0.97 32.94
C ASP A 362 -12.44 1.70 32.72
N ALA A 363 -13.52 1.14 33.23
CA ALA A 363 -14.87 1.71 33.22
C ALA A 363 -15.25 2.21 34.62
N GLY A 364 -15.93 3.35 34.66
CA GLY A 364 -16.46 3.97 35.86
C GLY A 364 -17.89 4.52 35.71
N LEU A 365 -18.43 5.09 36.79
CA LEU A 365 -19.81 5.58 36.86
C LEU A 365 -20.14 6.66 35.83
N THR A 366 -19.17 7.51 35.52
CA THR A 366 -19.30 8.64 34.60
C THR A 366 -18.76 8.34 33.22
N THR A 367 -18.32 7.10 32.94
CA THR A 367 -17.92 6.72 31.59
C THR A 367 -19.15 6.78 30.70
N ASP A 368 -19.30 7.92 30.02
CA ASP A 368 -20.35 8.14 29.03
C ASP A 368 -19.91 7.44 27.75
N LEU A 369 -20.33 6.19 27.68
CA LEU A 369 -19.62 5.18 26.93
C LEU A 369 -20.05 5.06 25.48
N PHE A 370 -21.19 5.66 25.09
CA PHE A 370 -21.84 5.52 23.77
C PHE A 370 -21.91 4.07 23.23
N LEU A 371 -21.59 3.05 24.04
CA LEU A 371 -21.58 1.63 23.70
C LEU A 371 -23.00 1.14 23.38
N PHE A 372 -23.97 1.77 24.03
CA PHE A 372 -25.38 1.38 24.06
C PHE A 372 -26.22 2.60 23.66
N PRO A 373 -26.58 2.78 22.38
CA PRO A 373 -27.35 3.92 21.91
C PRO A 373 -28.75 3.93 22.53
N THR A 374 -29.06 4.98 23.30
CA THR A 374 -30.35 5.17 24.00
C THR A 374 -31.25 6.24 23.37
N GLY A 375 -30.81 6.90 22.30
CA GLY A 375 -31.59 7.91 21.57
C GLY A 375 -31.18 8.01 20.10
N GLY A 376 -32.08 8.53 19.26
CA GLY A 376 -31.93 8.55 17.80
C GLY A 376 -32.63 7.38 17.10
N GLU A 377 -32.61 7.40 15.77
CA GLU A 377 -33.16 6.32 14.93
C GLU A 377 -32.34 5.04 15.12
N GLY A 378 -33.00 3.92 15.46
CA GLY A 378 -32.33 2.63 15.72
C GLY A 378 -31.82 2.41 17.17
N ALA A 379 -32.18 3.28 18.13
CA ALA A 379 -31.88 3.05 19.54
C ALA A 379 -32.63 1.81 20.09
N VAL A 380 -31.89 0.77 20.46
CA VAL A 380 -32.45 -0.46 21.04
C VAL A 380 -32.29 -0.52 22.56
N TRP A 381 -31.46 0.34 23.16
CA TRP A 381 -31.19 0.36 24.60
C TRP A 381 -31.96 1.49 25.30
N THR A 382 -32.24 1.35 26.60
CA THR A 382 -32.81 2.37 27.46
C THR A 382 -32.15 2.38 28.83
N THR A 383 -32.14 3.53 29.50
CA THR A 383 -31.66 3.67 30.89
C THR A 383 -32.82 4.08 31.80
N SER A 384 -33.24 3.19 32.70
CA SER A 384 -34.32 3.48 33.66
C SER A 384 -33.78 4.18 34.92
N GLY A 385 -34.13 5.46 35.11
CA GLY A 385 -33.87 6.25 36.31
C GLY A 385 -34.01 7.76 36.07
N THR A 386 -34.82 8.45 36.88
CA THR A 386 -34.94 9.91 36.87
C THR A 386 -33.77 10.53 37.66
N GLY A 387 -32.57 10.48 37.10
CA GLY A 387 -31.35 11.03 37.67
C GLY A 387 -30.26 11.06 36.61
N THR A 388 -29.49 12.14 36.54
CA THR A 388 -28.37 12.27 35.60
C THR A 388 -27.06 12.16 36.39
N PRO A 389 -26.23 11.12 36.18
CA PRO A 389 -26.41 9.98 35.27
C PRO A 389 -27.40 8.91 35.80
N PRO A 390 -27.99 8.08 34.92
CA PRO A 390 -29.00 7.09 35.32
C PRO A 390 -28.39 5.98 36.17
N ASP A 391 -29.12 5.60 37.23
CA ASP A 391 -28.65 4.70 38.30
C ASP A 391 -28.45 3.24 37.88
N ASN A 392 -29.08 2.78 36.80
CA ASN A 392 -29.03 1.39 36.34
C ASN A 392 -28.27 1.21 35.02
N LEU A 393 -27.66 0.04 34.83
CA LEU A 393 -27.08 -0.38 33.55
C LEU A 393 -28.14 -0.40 32.43
N PRO A 394 -27.75 -0.19 31.16
CA PRO A 394 -28.68 -0.18 30.03
C PRO A 394 -29.46 -1.49 29.91
N LYS A 395 -30.73 -1.38 29.53
CA LYS A 395 -31.64 -2.50 29.24
C LYS A 395 -32.11 -2.44 27.80
N LEU A 396 -32.59 -3.55 27.24
CA LEU A 396 -33.23 -3.53 25.93
C LEU A 396 -34.61 -2.88 26.05
N SER A 397 -34.85 -1.85 25.25
CA SER A 397 -36.01 -0.93 25.35
C SER A 397 -37.35 -1.57 25.01
N THR A 398 -37.33 -2.65 24.24
CA THR A 398 -38.52 -3.31 23.69
C THR A 398 -39.10 -4.40 24.59
N PHE A 399 -38.39 -4.80 25.64
CA PHE A 399 -38.86 -5.80 26.61
C PHE A 399 -39.55 -5.14 27.81
N SER A 400 -40.80 -5.51 28.06
CA SER A 400 -41.63 -5.04 29.18
C SER A 400 -41.36 -5.76 30.51
N ALA A 401 -40.98 -7.03 30.47
CA ALA A 401 -40.85 -7.87 31.67
C ALA A 401 -39.67 -7.41 32.56
N VAL A 402 -39.94 -7.20 33.85
CA VAL A 402 -38.95 -6.80 34.86
C VAL A 402 -38.73 -7.94 35.84
N ALA A 403 -37.46 -8.32 36.06
CA ALA A 403 -37.15 -9.41 36.99
C ALA A 403 -37.48 -9.02 38.45
N SER A 404 -38.05 -9.96 39.19
CA SER A 404 -38.29 -9.86 40.64
C SER A 404 -38.18 -11.23 41.30
N ALA A 405 -38.24 -11.32 42.63
CA ALA A 405 -38.12 -12.59 43.33
C ALA A 405 -39.17 -13.60 42.83
N GLY A 406 -38.70 -14.67 42.17
CA GLY A 406 -39.55 -15.72 41.58
C GLY A 406 -40.05 -15.47 40.15
N ASN A 407 -39.89 -14.24 39.62
CA ASN A 407 -40.43 -13.85 38.31
C ASN A 407 -39.31 -13.49 37.31
N PRO A 408 -39.34 -14.05 36.09
CA PRO A 408 -38.33 -13.80 35.05
C PRO A 408 -38.49 -12.40 34.44
N GLY A 409 -37.39 -11.80 33.96
CA GLY A 409 -37.43 -10.51 33.24
C GLY A 409 -36.07 -9.83 33.11
N GLN A 410 -36.05 -8.56 32.70
CA GLN A 410 -34.81 -7.79 32.67
C GLN A 410 -34.40 -7.35 34.09
N PRO A 411 -33.22 -7.74 34.61
CA PRO A 411 -32.79 -7.40 35.97
C PRO A 411 -32.52 -5.90 36.11
N ALA A 412 -32.89 -5.31 37.25
CA ALA A 412 -32.51 -3.94 37.61
C ALA A 412 -31.10 -3.95 38.22
N LEU A 413 -30.10 -3.63 37.39
CA LEU A 413 -28.69 -3.69 37.78
C LEU A 413 -28.17 -2.28 38.07
N ALA A 414 -28.01 -1.93 39.34
CA ALA A 414 -27.50 -0.61 39.72
C ALA A 414 -26.03 -0.46 39.28
N LYS A 415 -25.71 0.59 38.52
CA LYS A 415 -24.34 0.86 38.01
C LYS A 415 -23.33 0.91 39.14
N ALA A 416 -23.67 1.54 40.26
CA ALA A 416 -22.81 1.68 41.42
C ALA A 416 -22.39 0.34 42.04
N GLU A 417 -23.12 -0.75 41.82
CA GLU A 417 -22.67 -2.07 42.24
C GLU A 417 -21.53 -2.61 41.39
N TYR A 418 -21.49 -2.24 40.10
CA TYR A 418 -20.59 -2.82 39.11
C TYR A 418 -19.44 -1.90 38.72
N LEU A 419 -19.57 -0.59 38.90
CA LEU A 419 -18.61 0.42 38.48
C LEU A 419 -18.18 1.30 39.66
N GLU A 420 -16.99 1.87 39.56
CA GLU A 420 -16.40 2.79 40.54
C GLU A 420 -16.37 4.22 39.97
N GLU A 421 -16.17 5.23 40.80
CA GLU A 421 -15.77 6.54 40.28
C GLU A 421 -14.30 6.51 39.86
N LEU A 422 -14.02 6.76 38.59
CA LEU A 422 -12.65 6.88 38.10
C LEU A 422 -12.15 8.32 38.23
N PRO A 423 -10.83 8.53 38.42
CA PRO A 423 -10.25 9.86 38.39
C PRO A 423 -10.54 10.57 37.07
N LEU A 424 -11.00 11.81 37.14
CA LEU A 424 -11.30 12.63 35.96
C LEU A 424 -10.01 12.93 35.17
N GLY A 425 -10.08 12.88 33.84
CA GLY A 425 -8.95 13.03 32.92
C GLY A 425 -8.29 11.72 32.49
N LYS A 426 -8.84 10.56 32.89
CA LYS A 426 -8.41 9.23 32.40
C LYS A 426 -9.29 8.78 31.23
N GLU A 427 -8.86 7.78 30.47
CA GLU A 427 -9.61 7.31 29.28
C GLU A 427 -11.03 6.84 29.62
N GLY A 428 -11.21 6.19 30.77
CA GLY A 428 -12.51 5.81 31.34
C GLY A 428 -13.29 6.97 31.99
N ASN A 429 -12.73 8.15 32.14
CA ASN A 429 -13.45 9.32 32.65
C ASN A 429 -12.80 10.60 32.11
N PRO A 430 -12.90 10.84 30.79
CA PRO A 430 -12.16 11.93 30.16
C PRO A 430 -12.76 13.27 30.56
N TYR A 431 -11.97 14.33 30.46
CA TYR A 431 -12.50 15.69 30.48
C TYR A 431 -13.39 15.89 29.25
N VAL A 432 -14.58 16.46 29.42
CA VAL A 432 -15.55 16.57 28.32
C VAL A 432 -15.57 17.99 27.77
N ILE A 433 -15.47 18.11 26.44
CA ILE A 433 -15.58 19.37 25.71
C ILE A 433 -16.72 19.22 24.71
N ASP A 434 -17.84 19.87 25.00
CA ASP A 434 -18.95 19.99 24.05
C ASP A 434 -18.80 21.29 23.25
N ILE A 435 -18.39 21.16 21.99
CA ILE A 435 -18.14 22.29 21.08
C ILE A 435 -19.44 23.11 20.85
N SER A 436 -20.60 22.48 20.96
CA SER A 436 -21.90 23.13 20.73
C SER A 436 -22.29 24.07 21.86
N SER A 437 -21.83 23.82 23.09
CA SER A 437 -22.22 24.57 24.30
C SER A 437 -21.04 25.14 25.11
N VAL A 438 -19.83 25.19 24.54
CA VAL A 438 -18.63 25.65 25.25
C VAL A 438 -18.79 27.08 25.81
N SER A 439 -18.51 27.25 27.10
CA SER A 439 -18.55 28.53 27.82
C SER A 439 -17.21 28.81 28.54
N SER A 440 -16.97 30.06 28.91
CA SER A 440 -15.74 30.47 29.62
C SER A 440 -15.71 29.88 31.03
N GLY A 441 -14.61 29.18 31.40
CA GLY A 441 -14.29 28.84 32.79
C GLY A 441 -14.72 27.46 33.31
N ASP A 442 -14.63 26.40 32.49
CA ASP A 442 -14.87 25.03 32.97
C ASP A 442 -13.61 24.43 33.63
N SER A 443 -13.39 24.83 34.89
CA SER A 443 -12.27 24.32 35.70
C SER A 443 -12.38 22.82 35.98
N LYS A 444 -13.59 22.23 35.92
CA LYS A 444 -13.79 20.80 36.10
C LYS A 444 -13.20 20.03 34.91
N ASN A 445 -13.46 20.48 33.69
CA ASN A 445 -13.00 19.84 32.46
C ASN A 445 -11.60 20.30 31.99
N GLN A 446 -10.88 21.06 32.82
CA GLN A 446 -9.47 21.43 32.58
C GLN A 446 -9.23 22.09 31.21
N TYR A 447 -10.17 22.94 30.77
CA TYR A 447 -9.99 23.79 29.60
C TYR A 447 -10.36 25.24 29.90
N ASN A 448 -9.67 26.17 29.25
CA ASN A 448 -10.08 27.57 29.17
C ASN A 448 -10.73 27.84 27.83
N TYR A 449 -11.71 28.74 27.83
CA TYR A 449 -12.35 29.20 26.59
C TYR A 449 -12.45 30.72 26.58
N SER A 450 -11.81 31.34 25.59
CA SER A 450 -11.85 32.79 25.36
C SER A 450 -11.67 33.11 23.87
N ASN A 451 -12.42 34.09 23.36
CA ASN A 451 -12.32 34.57 21.97
C ASN A 451 -12.34 33.47 20.87
N GLY A 452 -13.11 32.40 21.08
CA GLY A 452 -13.18 31.28 20.11
C GLY A 452 -12.04 30.26 20.23
N LEU A 453 -11.10 30.45 21.16
CA LEU A 453 -9.98 29.55 21.45
C LEU A 453 -10.30 28.67 22.66
N ILE A 454 -10.23 27.35 22.48
CA ILE A 454 -10.32 26.33 23.53
C ILE A 454 -8.90 25.90 23.84
N THR A 455 -8.47 26.08 25.08
CA THR A 455 -7.09 25.85 25.52
C THR A 455 -7.07 24.74 26.57
N LEU A 456 -6.49 23.59 26.24
CA LEU A 456 -6.41 22.43 27.15
C LEU A 456 -5.30 22.62 28.18
N LEU A 457 -5.60 22.42 29.46
CA LEU A 457 -4.73 22.86 30.55
C LEU A 457 -3.89 21.75 31.19
N LYS A 458 -4.31 20.49 31.04
CA LYS A 458 -3.68 19.35 31.71
C LYS A 458 -3.10 18.36 30.69
N PRO A 459 -1.76 18.31 30.53
CA PRO A 459 -1.06 17.26 29.77
C PRO A 459 -1.29 15.87 30.37
N ASP A 460 -0.87 14.82 29.66
CA ASP A 460 -1.00 13.41 30.10
C ASP A 460 -2.42 13.03 30.54
N SER A 461 -3.43 13.59 29.84
CA SER A 461 -4.84 13.46 30.19
C SER A 461 -5.70 13.25 28.95
N CYS A 462 -6.85 12.62 29.15
CA CYS A 462 -7.83 12.30 28.12
C CYS A 462 -8.93 13.36 28.07
N TYR A 463 -9.23 13.83 26.86
CA TYR A 463 -10.31 14.78 26.56
C TYR A 463 -11.24 14.16 25.52
N LEU A 464 -12.53 14.09 25.83
CA LEU A 464 -13.58 13.75 24.89
C LEU A 464 -14.10 15.03 24.25
N ILE A 465 -14.03 15.11 22.92
CA ILE A 465 -14.54 16.24 22.15
C ILE A 465 -15.80 15.79 21.40
N LYS A 466 -16.90 16.49 21.64
CA LYS A 466 -18.22 16.18 21.07
C LYS A 466 -18.96 17.41 20.54
N GLY A 467 -20.00 17.14 19.76
CA GLY A 467 -20.88 18.17 19.19
C GLY A 467 -20.31 18.86 17.94
N LYS A 468 -21.18 19.61 17.27
CA LYS A 468 -20.86 20.42 16.09
C LYS A 468 -21.50 21.78 16.27
N ASN A 469 -20.72 22.86 16.15
CA ASN A 469 -21.27 24.21 16.23
C ASN A 469 -21.64 24.71 14.82
N SER A 470 -22.88 25.12 14.62
CA SER A 470 -23.40 25.64 13.35
C SER A 470 -23.13 27.13 13.14
N SER A 471 -22.76 27.87 14.19
CA SER A 471 -22.78 29.34 14.19
C SER A 471 -21.44 29.97 14.56
N ASN A 472 -20.51 29.24 15.16
CA ASN A 472 -19.21 29.78 15.52
C ASN A 472 -18.02 28.82 15.32
N VAL A 473 -17.02 29.32 14.62
CA VAL A 473 -15.65 28.80 14.47
C VAL A 473 -14.98 28.63 15.85
N ARG A 474 -14.33 27.49 16.09
CA ARG A 474 -13.58 27.19 17.33
C ARG A 474 -12.21 26.62 17.00
N THR A 475 -11.18 27.27 17.52
CA THR A 475 -9.80 26.76 17.49
C THR A 475 -9.55 25.99 18.78
N LEU A 476 -9.09 24.75 18.69
CA LEU A 476 -8.60 23.99 19.84
C LEU A 476 -7.08 24.06 19.85
N THR A 477 -6.50 24.49 20.97
CA THR A 477 -5.06 24.53 21.19
C THR A 477 -4.69 23.81 22.48
N LEU A 478 -3.47 23.31 22.52
CA LEU A 478 -2.86 22.71 23.70
C LEU A 478 -2.08 23.79 24.46
N THR A 479 -1.95 23.65 25.77
CA THR A 479 -1.09 24.53 26.58
C THR A 479 0.22 23.81 26.88
N PRO A 480 1.38 24.38 26.54
CA PRO A 480 2.62 24.00 27.21
C PRO A 480 2.50 24.49 28.65
N GLU A 481 2.63 23.60 29.63
CA GLU A 481 2.51 23.96 31.04
C GLU A 481 3.53 25.08 31.38
N THR A 482 3.05 26.19 31.95
CA THR A 482 3.85 27.40 32.12
C THR A 482 5.01 27.14 33.07
N GLY A 483 6.24 27.16 32.56
CA GLY A 483 7.46 26.98 33.35
C GLY A 483 7.95 25.53 33.47
N THR A 484 7.30 24.55 32.84
CA THR A 484 7.84 23.18 32.75
C THR A 484 8.57 22.93 31.43
N PRO A 485 9.67 22.15 31.45
CA PRO A 485 10.35 21.72 30.22
C PRO A 485 9.43 20.88 29.34
N ASN A 486 9.57 21.04 28.02
CA ASN A 486 8.90 20.26 26.99
C ASN A 486 8.98 18.75 27.29
N ASP A 487 7.85 18.12 27.62
CA ASP A 487 7.79 16.68 27.88
C ASP A 487 6.88 15.99 26.86
N LEU A 488 7.46 15.58 25.73
CA LEU A 488 6.77 14.84 24.68
C LEU A 488 6.32 13.43 25.13
N SER A 489 6.75 12.96 26.31
CA SER A 489 6.28 11.69 26.87
C SER A 489 4.91 11.78 27.54
N LYS A 490 4.34 12.99 27.63
CA LYS A 490 3.05 13.28 28.28
C LYS A 490 2.02 13.82 27.29
N PRO A 491 1.54 13.01 26.34
CA PRO A 491 0.64 13.47 25.30
C PRO A 491 -0.74 13.85 25.83
N TYR A 492 -1.38 14.80 25.15
CA TYR A 492 -2.82 15.00 25.23
C TYR A 492 -3.52 13.93 24.41
N HIS A 493 -4.46 13.20 25.01
CA HIS A 493 -5.27 12.22 24.31
C HIS A 493 -6.61 12.84 23.95
N LEU A 494 -6.87 13.03 22.65
CA LEU A 494 -8.09 13.64 22.12
C LEU A 494 -9.01 12.56 21.54
N TYR A 495 -10.07 12.21 22.25
CA TYR A 495 -11.10 11.29 21.77
C TYR A 495 -12.19 12.09 21.03
N ALA A 496 -12.23 12.00 19.71
CA ALA A 496 -13.22 12.70 18.88
C ALA A 496 -14.46 11.84 18.64
N GLN A 497 -15.65 12.37 18.96
CA GLN A 497 -16.93 11.73 18.64
C GLN A 497 -17.25 11.82 17.14
N ALA A 498 -17.91 10.81 16.58
CA ALA A 498 -18.42 10.84 15.22
C ALA A 498 -19.22 12.13 14.93
N GLY A 499 -18.90 12.80 13.81
CA GLY A 499 -19.55 14.05 13.41
C GLY A 499 -19.04 15.31 14.11
N CYS A 500 -18.08 15.18 15.03
CA CYS A 500 -17.38 16.30 15.66
C CYS A 500 -16.63 17.14 14.60
N ALA A 501 -16.76 18.47 14.70
CA ALA A 501 -16.12 19.40 13.78
C ALA A 501 -15.49 20.60 14.50
N LEU A 502 -14.20 20.83 14.23
CA LEU A 502 -13.44 21.99 14.66
C LEU A 502 -13.19 22.97 13.49
N ASP A 503 -12.76 24.18 13.78
CA ASP A 503 -12.19 25.05 12.75
C ASP A 503 -10.71 24.78 12.57
N THR A 504 -9.94 24.88 13.66
CA THR A 504 -8.49 24.68 13.64
C THR A 504 -8.07 23.83 14.85
N LEU A 505 -7.24 22.82 14.62
CA LEU A 505 -6.45 22.16 15.67
C LEU A 505 -5.03 22.72 15.65
N LEU A 506 -4.58 23.29 16.77
CA LEU A 506 -3.23 23.84 16.94
C LEU A 506 -2.44 23.01 17.95
N VAL A 507 -1.34 22.42 17.49
CA VAL A 507 -0.37 21.65 18.28
C VAL A 507 0.92 22.47 18.38
N PRO A 508 1.12 23.26 19.45
CA PRO A 508 2.28 24.12 19.61
C PRO A 508 3.54 23.35 20.04
N ALA A 509 4.67 24.05 20.02
CA ALA A 509 5.97 23.50 20.38
C ALA A 509 5.97 22.95 21.80
N GLY A 510 6.64 21.81 21.99
CA GLY A 510 6.76 21.16 23.29
C GLY A 510 5.52 20.38 23.75
N THR A 511 4.51 20.24 22.90
CA THR A 511 3.32 19.44 23.18
C THR A 511 3.23 18.22 22.26
N ALA A 512 2.66 17.13 22.77
CA ALA A 512 2.32 15.94 22.01
C ALA A 512 0.81 15.70 22.07
N CYS A 513 0.22 15.24 20.97
CA CYS A 513 -1.21 15.00 20.86
C CYS A 513 -1.47 13.70 20.11
N ILE A 514 -2.39 12.88 20.61
CA ILE A 514 -2.86 11.66 19.96
C ILE A 514 -4.36 11.80 19.74
N ILE A 515 -4.81 11.72 18.49
CA ILE A 515 -6.23 11.74 18.13
C ILE A 515 -6.73 10.29 18.07
N GLN A 516 -7.76 10.01 18.86
CA GLN A 516 -8.40 8.71 19.06
C GLN A 516 -9.93 8.88 18.97
N GLY A 517 -10.69 7.80 19.16
CA GLY A 517 -12.17 7.83 19.11
C GLY A 517 -12.74 7.34 17.78
N ASP A 518 -13.68 8.09 17.19
CA ASP A 518 -14.36 7.69 15.95
C ASP A 518 -13.78 8.39 14.72
N SER A 519 -13.85 9.71 14.66
CA SER A 519 -13.39 10.52 13.52
C SER A 519 -13.32 11.99 13.88
N LEU A 520 -12.40 12.75 13.29
CA LEU A 520 -12.32 14.20 13.47
C LEU A 520 -12.45 14.93 12.13
N ARG A 521 -13.30 15.96 12.09
CA ARG A 521 -13.32 16.93 10.99
C ARG A 521 -12.79 18.28 11.47
N SER A 522 -11.94 18.93 10.70
CA SER A 522 -11.46 20.30 10.94
C SER A 522 -11.36 21.05 9.61
N LYS A 523 -11.23 22.38 9.63
CA LYS A 523 -10.82 23.11 8.42
C LYS A 523 -9.31 23.10 8.26
N SER A 524 -8.60 23.31 9.36
CA SER A 524 -7.14 23.36 9.39
C SER A 524 -6.58 22.56 10.58
N CYS A 525 -5.36 22.07 10.42
CA CYS A 525 -4.52 21.52 11.48
C CYS A 525 -3.13 22.12 11.36
N GLN A 526 -2.60 22.65 12.47
CA GLN A 526 -1.33 23.35 12.51
C GLN A 526 -0.45 22.71 13.58
N VAL A 527 0.68 22.14 13.16
CA VAL A 527 1.67 21.50 14.05
C VAL A 527 2.94 22.33 14.01
N ARG A 528 3.17 23.12 15.06
CA ARG A 528 4.25 24.12 15.12
C ARG A 528 5.26 23.75 16.20
N GLY A 529 6.17 22.84 15.89
CA GLY A 529 7.19 22.32 16.82
C GLY A 529 6.70 21.22 17.76
N GLY A 530 5.43 20.82 17.67
CA GLY A 530 4.84 19.74 18.47
C GLY A 530 4.79 18.40 17.72
N THR A 531 4.21 17.39 18.36
CA THR A 531 4.00 16.05 17.78
C THR A 531 2.51 15.71 17.73
N LEU A 532 2.03 15.20 16.60
CA LEU A 532 0.65 14.80 16.40
C LEU A 532 0.58 13.38 15.83
N THR A 533 -0.17 12.50 16.48
CA THR A 533 -0.48 11.16 15.97
C THR A 533 -1.97 11.03 15.69
N MET A 534 -2.34 10.53 14.51
CA MET A 534 -3.73 10.30 14.10
C MET A 534 -4.00 8.79 14.03
N GLU A 535 -4.73 8.26 15.01
CA GLU A 535 -5.12 6.84 15.09
C GLU A 535 -6.52 6.56 14.51
N VAL A 536 -7.19 7.60 14.03
CA VAL A 536 -8.57 7.55 13.51
C VAL A 536 -8.69 8.40 12.24
N PRO A 537 -9.74 8.24 11.44
CA PRO A 537 -9.95 9.07 10.25
C PRO A 537 -10.03 10.58 10.59
N VAL A 538 -9.21 11.38 9.93
CA VAL A 538 -9.18 12.85 10.02
C VAL A 538 -9.47 13.48 8.66
N VAL A 539 -10.42 14.42 8.62
CA VAL A 539 -10.74 15.20 7.42
C VAL A 539 -10.49 16.67 7.68
N LEU A 540 -9.53 17.25 6.94
CA LEU A 540 -9.20 18.67 6.92
C LEU A 540 -9.72 19.25 5.60
N GLU A 541 -10.68 20.16 5.69
CA GLU A 541 -11.30 20.76 4.51
C GLU A 541 -11.37 22.28 4.66
N MET A 542 -10.40 22.96 4.02
CA MET A 542 -10.22 24.39 4.13
C MET A 542 -10.92 25.13 2.96
N PRO A 543 -11.81 26.09 3.24
CA PRO A 543 -12.46 26.89 2.19
C PRO A 543 -11.44 27.83 1.53
N LYS A 544 -11.78 28.31 0.32
CA LYS A 544 -10.92 29.18 -0.49
C LYS A 544 -10.49 30.41 0.31
N ALA A 545 -9.21 30.51 0.60
CA ALA A 545 -8.65 31.59 1.39
C ALA A 545 -8.74 32.94 0.66
N LYS A 546 -8.96 34.03 1.42
CA LYS A 546 -8.99 35.41 0.92
C LYS A 546 -7.73 36.16 1.40
N GLY A 547 -6.63 36.17 0.64
CA GLY A 547 -5.44 36.95 1.02
C GLY A 547 -4.17 36.72 0.17
N SER A 548 -3.19 37.60 0.31
CA SER A 548 -1.90 37.62 -0.42
C SER A 548 -0.73 37.03 0.38
N SER A 549 0.30 36.58 -0.34
CA SER A 549 1.50 35.81 0.07
C SER A 549 2.16 36.16 1.41
N GLY A 550 2.52 35.12 2.20
CA GLY A 550 3.45 35.20 3.34
C GLY A 550 3.11 34.30 4.55
N ASN A 551 1.83 33.96 4.76
CA ASN A 551 1.36 33.20 5.92
C ASN A 551 0.83 31.81 5.52
N TYR A 552 1.70 30.88 5.13
CA TYR A 552 1.30 29.58 4.56
C TYR A 552 0.32 28.75 5.40
N TRP A 553 0.36 28.89 6.73
CA TRP A 553 -0.58 28.26 7.66
C TRP A 553 -2.05 28.71 7.46
N GLN A 554 -2.30 29.87 6.83
CA GLN A 554 -3.64 30.38 6.47
C GLN A 554 -4.18 29.83 5.14
N TYR A 555 -3.35 29.09 4.41
CA TYR A 555 -3.65 28.57 3.08
C TYR A 555 -3.41 27.06 3.01
N SER A 556 -3.21 26.41 4.17
CA SER A 556 -2.87 25.00 4.25
C SER A 556 -3.88 24.27 5.13
N SER A 557 -4.44 23.18 4.62
CA SER A 557 -5.33 22.34 5.43
C SER A 557 -4.53 21.63 6.53
N LEU A 558 -3.33 21.14 6.22
CA LEU A 558 -2.32 20.71 7.19
C LEU A 558 -1.04 21.54 7.02
N TYR A 559 -0.64 22.22 8.10
CA TYR A 559 0.60 22.99 8.16
C TYR A 559 1.53 22.42 9.23
N ILE A 560 2.76 22.06 8.86
CA ILE A 560 3.77 21.51 9.77
C ILE A 560 5.00 22.42 9.74
N ASP A 561 5.46 22.87 10.89
CA ASP A 561 6.60 23.78 11.03
C ASP A 561 7.46 23.36 12.23
N GLY A 562 8.60 22.72 11.97
CA GLY A 562 9.52 22.20 12.99
C GLY A 562 8.97 21.07 13.87
N GLY A 563 7.79 20.54 13.56
CA GLY A 563 7.10 19.48 14.32
C GLY A 563 7.01 18.16 13.56
N SER A 564 6.32 17.18 14.16
CA SER A 564 6.10 15.87 13.54
C SER A 564 4.63 15.46 13.52
N VAL A 565 4.20 14.85 12.41
CA VAL A 565 2.87 14.27 12.24
C VAL A 565 3.01 12.81 11.86
N THR A 566 2.26 11.93 12.51
CA THR A 566 2.15 10.51 12.17
C THR A 566 0.69 10.17 11.86
N VAL A 567 0.46 9.54 10.71
CA VAL A 567 -0.87 9.13 10.24
C VAL A 567 -0.94 7.60 10.22
N ASN A 568 -1.73 7.02 11.15
CA ASN A 568 -1.90 5.57 11.30
C ASN A 568 -3.25 5.04 10.80
N ASP A 569 -4.14 5.94 10.37
CA ASP A 569 -5.39 5.65 9.67
C ASP A 569 -5.50 6.59 8.46
N THR A 570 -6.65 7.22 8.21
CA THR A 570 -6.90 8.00 7.00
C THR A 570 -6.84 9.50 7.26
N LEU A 571 -5.97 10.22 6.55
CA LEU A 571 -5.97 11.69 6.48
C LEU A 571 -6.46 12.16 5.12
N ARG A 572 -7.49 13.01 5.10
CA ARG A 572 -7.91 13.78 3.92
C ARG A 572 -7.58 15.24 4.15
N ALA A 573 -6.70 15.82 3.35
CA ALA A 573 -6.16 17.17 3.51
C ALA A 573 -6.45 18.00 2.25
N TYR A 574 -7.59 18.69 2.24
CA TYR A 574 -8.13 19.37 1.05
C TYR A 574 -8.26 20.87 1.23
N VAL A 575 -7.92 21.62 0.18
CA VAL A 575 -8.12 23.06 0.12
C VAL A 575 -8.48 23.53 -1.29
N SER A 576 -9.46 24.43 -1.39
CA SER A 576 -9.88 25.07 -2.67
C SER A 576 -9.02 26.28 -3.08
N GLY A 577 -7.97 26.58 -2.31
CA GLY A 577 -7.07 27.72 -2.47
C GLY A 577 -5.81 27.58 -1.62
N GLY A 578 -4.68 27.17 -2.20
CA GLY A 578 -3.40 26.98 -1.52
C GLY A 578 -2.90 25.54 -1.51
N TYR A 579 -2.50 25.04 -0.34
CA TYR A 579 -1.79 23.76 -0.15
C TYR A 579 -2.61 22.73 0.63
N GLY A 580 -2.70 21.49 0.14
CA GLY A 580 -3.29 20.40 0.93
C GLY A 580 -2.47 20.17 2.20
N ILE A 581 -1.21 19.82 2.02
CA ILE A 581 -0.20 19.67 3.07
C ILE A 581 0.99 20.58 2.78
N TYR A 582 1.39 21.37 3.76
CA TYR A 582 2.58 22.23 3.69
C TYR A 582 3.52 21.92 4.86
N THR A 583 4.78 21.62 4.56
CA THR A 583 5.82 21.45 5.58
C THR A 583 6.88 22.53 5.46
N GLN A 584 7.35 23.05 6.59
CA GLN A 584 8.42 24.03 6.71
C GLN A 584 9.66 23.41 7.41
N SER A 585 10.69 24.23 7.64
CA SER A 585 12.01 23.82 8.15
C SER A 585 11.98 22.75 9.25
N SER A 586 12.65 21.62 8.99
CA SER A 586 12.83 20.51 9.94
C SER A 586 11.54 19.80 10.36
N SER A 587 10.53 19.79 9.50
CA SER A 587 9.28 19.07 9.74
C SER A 587 9.36 17.60 9.35
N LYS A 588 8.59 16.74 10.03
CA LYS A 588 8.47 15.32 9.69
C LYS A 588 7.00 14.92 9.50
N LEU A 589 6.69 14.25 8.40
CA LEU A 589 5.42 13.57 8.19
C LEU A 589 5.69 12.07 8.06
N THR A 590 5.03 11.25 8.87
CA THR A 590 5.11 9.78 8.82
C THR A 590 3.76 9.24 8.41
N ILE A 591 3.73 8.39 7.39
CA ILE A 591 2.56 7.60 6.99
C ILE A 591 2.84 6.18 7.45
N GLY A 592 2.12 5.73 8.48
CA GLY A 592 2.31 4.40 9.06
C GLY A 592 1.86 3.29 8.11
N SER A 593 2.16 2.04 8.45
CA SER A 593 1.80 0.86 7.63
C SER A 593 0.31 0.70 7.30
N LYS A 594 -0.58 1.28 8.10
CA LYS A 594 -2.04 1.36 7.86
C LYS A 594 -2.51 2.76 7.43
N GLY A 595 -1.58 3.70 7.37
CA GLY A 595 -1.81 5.11 7.08
C GLY A 595 -2.15 5.34 5.62
N VAL A 596 -3.19 6.15 5.38
CA VAL A 596 -3.61 6.56 4.03
C VAL A 596 -3.78 8.07 4.00
N VAL A 597 -2.99 8.76 3.18
CA VAL A 597 -3.03 10.21 3.01
C VAL A 597 -3.54 10.57 1.63
N TYR A 598 -4.62 11.34 1.61
CA TYR A 598 -5.14 12.03 0.42
C TYR A 598 -4.92 13.52 0.59
N ALA A 599 -4.19 14.15 -0.33
CA ALA A 599 -3.89 15.57 -0.26
C ALA A 599 -4.29 16.29 -1.55
N TYR A 600 -4.99 17.41 -1.42
CA TYR A 600 -5.32 18.29 -2.55
C TYR A 600 -5.17 19.76 -2.18
N GLY A 601 -4.57 20.53 -3.09
CA GLY A 601 -4.61 21.98 -3.05
C GLY A 601 -4.53 22.59 -4.45
N SER A 602 -5.22 23.71 -4.67
CA SER A 602 -5.20 24.42 -5.96
C SER A 602 -3.79 24.79 -6.40
N ASP A 603 -2.93 25.19 -5.46
CA ASP A 603 -1.52 25.46 -5.77
C ASP A 603 -0.80 24.11 -5.74
N ARG A 604 -0.78 23.44 -4.57
CA ARG A 604 -0.16 22.12 -4.48
C ARG A 604 -0.89 21.14 -3.56
N GLY A 605 -0.91 19.86 -3.93
CA GLY A 605 -1.35 18.79 -3.04
C GLY A 605 -0.48 18.71 -1.80
N CYS A 606 0.81 18.47 -1.99
CA CYS A 606 1.83 18.43 -0.96
C CYS A 606 3.02 19.33 -1.33
N ASN A 607 3.43 20.20 -0.40
CA ASN A 607 4.62 21.03 -0.53
C ASN A 607 5.61 20.72 0.59
N LEU A 608 6.74 20.10 0.24
CA LEU A 608 7.81 19.78 1.17
C LEU A 608 8.92 20.82 1.10
N PHE A 609 8.94 21.77 2.04
CA PHE A 609 9.88 22.88 2.05
C PHE A 609 10.99 22.69 3.10
N SER A 610 12.23 23.08 2.77
CA SER A 610 13.39 23.19 3.67
C SER A 610 13.62 22.01 4.64
N ASN A 611 14.47 21.04 4.31
CA ASN A 611 14.88 19.95 5.23
C ASN A 611 13.70 19.14 5.80
N SER A 612 12.58 19.08 5.08
CA SER A 612 11.42 18.30 5.50
C SER A 612 11.60 16.83 5.13
N GLN A 613 11.09 15.94 5.98
CA GLN A 613 11.14 14.49 5.75
C GLN A 613 9.73 13.92 5.69
N VAL A 614 9.43 13.21 4.61
CA VAL A 614 8.24 12.35 4.53
C VAL A 614 8.69 10.90 4.59
N VAL A 615 8.29 10.22 5.66
CA VAL A 615 8.54 8.79 5.87
C VAL A 615 7.27 8.01 5.57
N ILE A 616 7.35 7.05 4.67
CA ILE A 616 6.24 6.13 4.37
C ILE A 616 6.69 4.74 4.77
N GLU A 617 6.02 4.14 5.75
CA GLU A 617 6.25 2.77 6.17
C GLU A 617 5.67 1.79 5.15
N ASP A 618 6.14 0.54 5.16
CA ASP A 618 5.62 -0.51 4.27
C ASP A 618 4.10 -0.71 4.49
N GLY A 619 3.33 -0.67 3.40
CA GLY A 619 1.85 -0.63 3.42
C GLY A 619 1.23 0.78 3.47
N GLY A 620 2.00 1.83 3.78
CA GLY A 620 1.53 3.21 3.82
C GLY A 620 1.21 3.79 2.44
N ILE A 621 0.15 4.59 2.35
CA ILE A 621 -0.38 5.11 1.09
C ILE A 621 -0.38 6.64 1.07
N LEU A 622 0.25 7.24 0.06
CA LEU A 622 0.18 8.66 -0.28
C LEU A 622 -0.42 8.84 -1.67
N ARG A 623 -1.51 9.61 -1.76
CA ARG A 623 -2.12 10.04 -3.01
C ARG A 623 -2.31 11.55 -2.97
N ALA A 624 -1.56 12.26 -3.79
CA ALA A 624 -1.65 13.71 -3.87
C ALA A 624 -2.21 14.13 -5.24
N ALA A 625 -2.98 15.21 -5.24
CA ALA A 625 -3.49 15.86 -6.43
C ALA A 625 -3.32 17.38 -6.26
N GLY A 626 -3.15 18.13 -7.35
CA GLY A 626 -3.01 19.57 -7.27
C GLY A 626 -3.49 20.28 -8.52
N GLY A 627 -3.97 21.50 -8.36
CA GLY A 627 -4.34 22.35 -9.49
C GLY A 627 -3.12 22.80 -10.30
N LEU A 628 -1.97 23.06 -9.66
CA LEU A 628 -0.69 23.30 -10.35
C LEU A 628 0.30 22.14 -10.18
N ASP A 629 0.43 21.59 -8.97
CA ASP A 629 1.43 20.54 -8.68
C ASP A 629 0.95 19.57 -7.60
N ALA A 630 0.94 18.26 -7.84
CA ALA A 630 0.53 17.31 -6.81
C ALA A 630 1.53 17.18 -5.66
N LEU A 631 2.82 17.15 -5.97
CA LEU A 631 3.87 16.87 -4.98
C LEU A 631 5.15 17.60 -5.35
N TYR A 632 5.51 18.56 -4.51
CA TYR A 632 6.76 19.30 -4.62
C TYR A 632 7.74 18.89 -3.51
N ILE A 633 8.98 18.59 -3.90
CA ILE A 633 10.08 18.26 -2.98
C ILE A 633 11.18 19.32 -3.13
N GLY A 634 11.41 20.12 -2.08
CA GLY A 634 12.51 21.09 -2.05
C GLY A 634 13.88 20.42 -2.04
N SER A 635 14.92 21.13 -2.50
CA SER A 635 16.28 20.60 -2.73
C SER A 635 16.96 19.92 -1.54
N SER A 636 16.55 20.25 -0.31
CA SER A 636 17.08 19.65 0.91
C SER A 636 16.07 18.75 1.65
N SER A 637 14.91 18.50 1.05
CA SER A 637 13.87 17.63 1.59
C SER A 637 13.97 16.23 1.01
N SER A 638 13.42 15.23 1.71
CA SER A 638 13.48 13.83 1.27
C SER A 638 12.14 13.12 1.43
N LEU A 639 11.96 12.10 0.58
CA LEU A 639 10.86 11.16 0.62
C LEU A 639 11.46 9.76 0.80
N SER A 640 11.12 9.04 1.86
CA SER A 640 11.75 7.73 2.16
C SER A 640 11.29 6.59 1.27
N PHE A 641 10.35 6.85 0.36
CA PHE A 641 9.71 5.86 -0.49
C PHE A 641 9.58 6.45 -1.92
N PRO A 642 9.65 5.65 -2.99
CA PRO A 642 9.58 6.20 -4.33
C PRO A 642 8.16 6.66 -4.68
N ALA A 643 8.07 7.72 -5.48
CA ALA A 643 6.82 8.22 -6.01
C ALA A 643 6.96 8.64 -7.47
N ILE A 644 5.83 8.62 -8.17
CA ILE A 644 5.70 9.12 -9.54
C ILE A 644 4.70 10.27 -9.52
N LYS A 645 5.01 11.33 -10.26
CA LYS A 645 4.12 12.47 -10.52
C LYS A 645 3.81 12.59 -12.01
N TRP A 646 2.54 12.85 -12.31
CA TRP A 646 2.01 13.11 -13.64
C TRP A 646 1.46 14.55 -13.69
N GLU A 647 1.86 15.31 -14.71
CA GLU A 647 1.36 16.65 -15.00
C GLU A 647 0.58 16.64 -16.32
N PHE A 648 -0.69 17.03 -16.23
CA PHE A 648 -1.60 17.27 -17.33
C PHE A 648 -1.64 18.78 -17.58
N TYR A 649 -1.76 19.21 -18.84
CA TYR A 649 -1.86 20.63 -19.19
C TYR A 649 -3.30 21.01 -19.61
N TYR A 650 -4.28 20.27 -19.10
CA TYR A 650 -5.71 20.44 -19.35
C TYR A 650 -6.53 19.76 -18.24
N SER A 651 -7.73 20.28 -17.96
CA SER A 651 -8.72 19.65 -17.07
C SER A 651 -9.59 18.69 -17.88
N PHE A 652 -9.59 17.40 -17.52
CA PHE A 652 -10.11 16.35 -18.41
C PHE A 652 -11.25 15.50 -17.85
N LEU A 653 -11.65 15.72 -16.61
CA LEU A 653 -12.13 14.60 -15.80
C LEU A 653 -13.56 14.74 -15.33
N ASP A 654 -14.47 15.28 -16.17
CA ASP A 654 -15.91 15.09 -15.95
C ASP A 654 -16.17 13.57 -15.89
N ASP A 655 -16.42 13.05 -14.69
CA ASP A 655 -16.72 11.65 -14.32
C ASP A 655 -15.63 10.58 -14.57
N ALA A 656 -14.35 10.93 -14.74
CA ALA A 656 -13.33 9.96 -15.18
C ALA A 656 -12.33 9.50 -14.10
N ARG A 657 -12.36 8.25 -13.61
CA ARG A 657 -11.32 7.72 -12.69
C ARG A 657 -9.95 7.51 -13.37
N LEU A 658 -8.86 7.82 -12.68
CA LEU A 658 -7.49 7.45 -13.09
C LEU A 658 -7.03 6.19 -12.35
N THR A 659 -6.43 5.25 -13.07
CA THR A 659 -5.94 3.97 -12.52
C THR A 659 -4.51 3.72 -12.95
N LEU A 660 -3.61 3.58 -11.98
CA LEU A 660 -2.23 3.14 -12.21
C LEU A 660 -2.16 1.63 -12.08
N LYS A 661 -1.61 0.94 -13.09
CA LYS A 661 -1.45 -0.51 -13.10
C LYS A 661 0.01 -0.89 -13.33
N LYS A 662 0.45 -2.00 -12.75
CA LYS A 662 1.75 -2.61 -13.04
C LYS A 662 1.73 -3.24 -14.44
N ASN A 663 2.78 -3.02 -15.23
CA ASN A 663 2.89 -3.56 -16.58
C ASN A 663 2.90 -5.10 -16.54
N GLY A 664 2.20 -5.74 -17.47
CA GLY A 664 2.08 -7.21 -17.53
C GLY A 664 1.03 -7.85 -16.61
N GLY A 665 0.20 -7.08 -15.88
CA GLY A 665 -0.87 -7.61 -15.02
C GLY A 665 -2.08 -6.67 -14.86
N ASN A 666 -3.17 -7.19 -14.26
CA ASN A 666 -4.37 -6.40 -13.91
C ASN A 666 -4.29 -5.76 -12.50
N GLU A 667 -3.13 -5.83 -11.85
CA GLU A 667 -2.94 -5.32 -10.50
C GLU A 667 -2.95 -3.78 -10.48
N VAL A 668 -3.83 -3.23 -9.65
CA VAL A 668 -4.01 -1.78 -9.50
C VAL A 668 -3.11 -1.29 -8.36
N ALA A 669 -2.13 -0.45 -8.70
CA ALA A 669 -1.19 0.14 -7.74
C ALA A 669 -1.76 1.43 -7.11
N ALA A 670 -2.50 2.24 -7.89
CA ALA A 670 -3.11 3.47 -7.41
C ALA A 670 -4.41 3.79 -8.14
N THR A 671 -5.29 4.53 -7.46
CA THR A 671 -6.55 5.02 -8.04
C THR A 671 -6.80 6.45 -7.57
N PHE A 672 -7.18 7.31 -8.50
CA PHE A 672 -7.64 8.68 -8.25
C PHE A 672 -9.05 8.80 -8.82
N SER A 673 -10.00 9.29 -8.03
CA SER A 673 -11.40 9.42 -8.43
C SER A 673 -12.11 10.46 -7.58
N GLU A 674 -13.30 10.86 -8.01
CA GLU A 674 -14.20 11.71 -7.22
C GLU A 674 -14.57 11.07 -5.86
N LYS A 675 -14.67 9.74 -5.77
CA LYS A 675 -14.89 9.06 -4.48
C LYS A 675 -13.79 9.35 -3.46
N VAL A 676 -12.57 9.61 -3.94
CA VAL A 676 -11.40 9.88 -3.11
C VAL A 676 -11.28 11.37 -2.82
N PHE A 677 -11.31 12.21 -3.86
CA PHE A 677 -11.00 13.64 -3.78
C PHE A 677 -12.24 14.56 -3.82
N GLY A 678 -13.45 14.04 -3.96
CA GLY A 678 -14.67 14.83 -4.14
C GLY A 678 -14.58 15.72 -5.39
N SER A 679 -15.19 16.91 -5.31
CA SER A 679 -15.17 17.92 -6.38
C SER A 679 -13.76 18.43 -6.73
N TYR A 680 -12.76 18.20 -5.89
CA TYR A 680 -11.38 18.59 -6.16
C TYR A 680 -10.72 17.75 -7.26
N PHE A 681 -11.27 16.59 -7.56
CA PHE A 681 -10.73 15.71 -8.58
C PHE A 681 -10.75 16.34 -9.98
N THR A 682 -11.85 17.01 -10.34
CA THR A 682 -12.02 17.68 -11.63
C THR A 682 -11.20 18.96 -11.77
N GLU A 683 -10.76 19.53 -10.64
CA GLU A 683 -9.93 20.74 -10.59
C GLU A 683 -8.41 20.43 -10.66
N ALA A 684 -8.02 19.16 -10.52
CA ALA A 684 -6.62 18.77 -10.49
C ALA A 684 -6.01 18.62 -11.90
N GLU A 685 -4.86 19.24 -12.10
CA GLU A 685 -4.04 19.12 -13.33
C GLU A 685 -2.76 18.31 -13.06
N SER A 686 -2.50 17.93 -11.81
CA SER A 686 -1.37 17.09 -11.44
C SER A 686 -1.78 16.02 -10.42
N PHE A 687 -1.18 14.83 -10.53
CA PHE A 687 -1.41 13.71 -9.62
C PHE A 687 -0.08 13.04 -9.25
N ALA A 688 0.03 12.55 -8.02
CA ALA A 688 1.20 11.81 -7.55
C ALA A 688 0.80 10.65 -6.63
N ALA A 689 1.54 9.55 -6.73
CA ALA A 689 1.38 8.38 -5.86
C ALA A 689 2.73 7.82 -5.45
N ASN A 690 2.83 7.36 -4.19
CA ASN A 690 3.90 6.46 -3.79
C ASN A 690 3.66 5.07 -4.40
N VAL A 691 4.74 4.43 -4.87
CA VAL A 691 4.73 3.15 -5.58
C VAL A 691 5.97 2.33 -5.21
N GLU A 692 5.97 1.04 -5.51
CA GLU A 692 7.10 0.15 -5.18
C GLU A 692 8.40 0.59 -5.88
N GLY A 693 9.51 0.57 -5.13
CA GLY A 693 10.85 0.94 -5.58
C GLY A 693 11.59 -0.25 -6.15
N ASN A 694 11.55 -0.37 -7.48
CA ASN A 694 12.29 -1.33 -8.30
C ASN A 694 12.10 -0.92 -9.78
N THR A 695 12.64 -1.70 -10.72
CA THR A 695 12.44 -1.53 -12.16
C THR A 695 10.99 -1.78 -12.63
N THR A 696 9.99 -1.75 -11.73
CA THR A 696 8.58 -1.91 -12.10
C THR A 696 8.15 -0.77 -12.99
N VAL A 697 7.60 -1.18 -14.13
CA VAL A 697 6.97 -0.29 -15.09
C VAL A 697 5.50 -0.21 -14.76
N TYR A 698 4.97 1.01 -14.76
CA TYR A 698 3.57 1.32 -14.55
C TYR A 698 2.97 1.94 -15.80
N ASN A 699 1.69 1.68 -16.02
CA ASN A 699 0.89 2.37 -17.03
C ASN A 699 -0.30 3.06 -16.35
N LEU A 700 -0.55 4.32 -16.70
CA LEU A 700 -1.67 5.10 -16.20
C LEU A 700 -2.83 5.04 -17.20
N TYR A 701 -4.04 4.78 -16.72
CA TYR A 701 -5.24 4.66 -17.55
C TYR A 701 -6.33 5.61 -17.07
N GLN A 702 -7.10 6.12 -18.02
CA GLN A 702 -8.41 6.70 -17.74
C GLN A 702 -9.46 5.59 -17.71
N GLU A 703 -10.48 5.75 -16.87
CA GLU A 703 -11.64 4.87 -16.83
C GLU A 703 -12.30 4.71 -18.20
N GLY A 704 -12.61 3.46 -18.54
CA GLY A 704 -13.18 3.11 -19.84
C GLY A 704 -12.17 3.06 -20.99
N SER A 705 -10.94 3.58 -20.82
CA SER A 705 -9.89 3.50 -21.84
C SER A 705 -9.07 2.22 -21.70
N ALA A 706 -8.92 1.48 -22.80
CA ALA A 706 -7.94 0.40 -22.92
C ALA A 706 -6.52 0.93 -23.21
N THR A 707 -6.41 2.18 -23.64
CA THR A 707 -5.15 2.82 -24.04
C THR A 707 -4.56 3.58 -22.85
N PRO A 708 -3.29 3.34 -22.49
CA PRO A 708 -2.63 4.09 -21.43
C PRO A 708 -2.29 5.52 -21.88
N PHE A 709 -2.14 6.40 -20.91
CA PHE A 709 -1.56 7.74 -21.12
C PHE A 709 -0.08 7.63 -21.52
N ASN A 710 0.35 8.53 -22.40
CA ASN A 710 1.75 8.81 -22.67
C ASN A 710 2.21 10.00 -21.82
N GLY A 711 3.52 10.12 -21.58
CA GLY A 711 4.13 11.30 -20.99
C GLY A 711 5.63 11.38 -21.28
N ARG A 712 6.23 12.51 -20.95
CA ARG A 712 7.67 12.78 -21.12
C ARG A 712 8.36 12.76 -19.78
N VAL A 713 9.37 11.91 -19.64
CA VAL A 713 10.20 11.85 -18.43
C VAL A 713 11.01 13.14 -18.29
N SER A 714 11.04 13.71 -17.09
CA SER A 714 11.96 14.81 -16.75
C SER A 714 13.32 14.24 -16.34
N ILE A 715 14.37 14.67 -17.02
CA ILE A 715 15.78 14.31 -16.79
C ILE A 715 16.53 15.61 -16.49
N ASN A 716 17.12 15.74 -15.31
CA ASN A 716 17.85 16.95 -14.88
C ASN A 716 17.04 18.25 -15.04
N GLY A 717 15.72 18.20 -14.83
CA GLY A 717 14.83 19.36 -14.95
C GLY A 717 14.44 19.72 -16.39
N GLN A 718 14.79 18.89 -17.37
CA GLN A 718 14.37 19.04 -18.77
C GLN A 718 13.58 17.81 -19.22
N TYR A 719 12.52 18.03 -19.99
CA TYR A 719 11.70 16.94 -20.50
C TYR A 719 12.36 16.27 -21.71
N ALA A 720 12.52 14.94 -21.68
CA ALA A 720 13.03 14.16 -22.80
C ALA A 720 12.19 14.40 -24.07
N THR A 721 12.77 14.31 -25.27
CA THR A 721 12.03 14.51 -26.54
C THR A 721 11.09 13.36 -26.88
N THR A 722 11.34 12.17 -26.33
CA THR A 722 10.55 10.95 -26.54
C THR A 722 9.43 10.81 -25.51
N TYR A 723 8.26 10.37 -25.98
CA TYR A 723 7.13 10.00 -25.14
C TYR A 723 7.18 8.51 -24.78
N THR A 724 6.70 8.19 -23.59
CA THR A 724 6.55 6.81 -23.12
C THR A 724 5.22 6.65 -22.41
N ASN A 725 4.60 5.47 -22.52
CA ASN A 725 3.51 5.03 -21.66
C ASN A 725 4.01 4.23 -20.45
N GLU A 726 5.31 3.97 -20.38
CA GLU A 726 6.01 3.26 -19.31
C GLU A 726 6.52 4.25 -18.27
N PHE A 727 5.79 4.35 -17.16
CA PHE A 727 6.14 5.20 -16.03
C PHE A 727 6.90 4.40 -14.98
N THR A 728 8.08 4.85 -14.59
CA THR A 728 8.93 4.19 -13.61
C THR A 728 9.26 5.13 -12.48
N ALA A 729 9.35 4.61 -11.26
CA ALA A 729 9.82 5.38 -10.12
C ALA A 729 11.34 5.24 -9.94
N PRO A 730 11.97 6.08 -9.11
CA PRO A 730 13.37 5.88 -8.73
C PRO A 730 13.56 4.55 -7.97
N GLU A 731 14.74 3.96 -8.06
CA GLU A 731 15.01 2.61 -7.50
C GLU A 731 14.87 2.50 -5.97
N SER A 732 15.01 3.61 -5.22
CA SER A 732 14.99 3.57 -3.75
C SER A 732 14.09 4.66 -3.15
N SER A 733 14.43 5.92 -3.37
CA SER A 733 13.76 7.07 -2.76
C SER A 733 13.79 8.25 -3.72
N GLY A 734 12.72 9.06 -3.70
CA GLY A 734 12.61 10.25 -4.53
C GLY A 734 11.35 10.30 -5.38
N LEU A 735 11.33 11.27 -6.29
CA LEU A 735 10.18 11.57 -7.13
C LEU A 735 10.60 11.57 -8.59
N GLN A 736 9.96 10.74 -9.41
CA GLN A 736 10.07 10.81 -10.86
C GLN A 736 8.92 11.63 -11.44
N TYR A 737 9.25 12.54 -12.34
CA TYR A 737 8.32 13.49 -12.94
C TYR A 737 8.04 13.09 -14.39
N TYR A 738 6.77 13.06 -14.75
CA TYR A 738 6.30 12.95 -16.13
C TYR A 738 5.38 14.12 -16.44
N GLY A 739 5.80 14.92 -17.43
CA GLY A 739 5.01 16.04 -17.93
C GLY A 739 4.38 15.70 -19.27
N TYR A 740 3.49 16.58 -19.73
CA TYR A 740 2.78 16.41 -21.01
C TYR A 740 2.00 15.10 -21.04
N VAL A 741 1.41 14.74 -19.90
CA VAL A 741 0.68 13.49 -19.79
C VAL A 741 -0.65 13.63 -20.53
N GLY A 742 -0.91 12.73 -21.47
CA GLY A 742 -2.08 12.80 -22.34
C GLY A 742 -2.34 11.50 -23.10
N LEU A 743 -3.56 11.32 -23.58
CA LEU A 743 -3.88 10.16 -24.41
C LEU A 743 -3.20 10.32 -25.77
N PRO A 744 -2.70 9.24 -26.39
CA PRO A 744 -2.26 9.30 -27.77
C PRO A 744 -3.42 9.71 -28.68
N MET A 745 -3.09 10.37 -29.79
CA MET A 745 -4.05 10.65 -30.85
C MET A 745 -4.73 9.34 -31.32
N GLU A 746 -6.03 9.40 -31.61
CA GLU A 746 -6.77 8.24 -32.10
C GLU A 746 -6.24 7.74 -33.46
N GLU A 747 -6.29 6.43 -33.68
CA GLU A 747 -5.93 5.83 -34.96
C GLU A 747 -7.12 5.88 -35.94
N PHE A 748 -6.91 6.50 -37.10
CA PHE A 748 -7.93 6.57 -38.14
C PHE A 748 -7.80 5.42 -39.14
N THR A 749 -8.79 4.52 -39.16
CA THR A 749 -8.87 3.45 -40.17
C THR A 749 -9.06 3.99 -41.58
N THR A 750 -9.78 5.11 -41.71
CA THR A 750 -9.92 5.88 -42.95
C THR A 750 -9.44 7.31 -42.73
N PRO A 751 -8.53 7.85 -43.57
CA PRO A 751 -8.03 9.21 -43.42
C PRO A 751 -9.16 10.26 -43.36
N PRO A 752 -9.28 11.04 -42.28
CA PRO A 752 -10.32 12.05 -42.16
C PRO A 752 -10.17 13.16 -43.22
N ASP A 753 -11.31 13.76 -43.58
CA ASP A 753 -11.35 14.88 -44.53
C ASP A 753 -10.68 16.14 -43.96
N SER A 754 -10.84 16.39 -42.66
CA SER A 754 -10.14 17.48 -41.99
C SER A 754 -9.87 17.17 -40.53
N ILE A 755 -8.75 17.70 -40.02
CA ILE A 755 -8.46 17.81 -38.59
C ILE A 755 -8.20 19.28 -38.31
N THR A 756 -8.75 19.79 -37.21
CA THR A 756 -8.51 21.16 -36.76
C THR A 756 -7.88 21.09 -35.37
N LEU A 757 -6.71 21.69 -35.17
CA LEU A 757 -6.18 21.94 -33.84
C LEU A 757 -6.85 23.19 -33.30
N THR A 758 -7.50 23.06 -32.14
CA THR A 758 -8.56 23.98 -31.68
C THR A 758 -8.20 24.74 -30.41
N ASN A 759 -7.39 24.14 -29.54
CA ASN A 759 -6.55 24.77 -28.51
C ASN A 759 -5.27 23.93 -28.32
N GLN A 760 -4.36 24.37 -27.45
CA GLN A 760 -3.26 23.51 -27.00
C GLN A 760 -3.83 22.18 -26.47
N TYR A 761 -3.26 21.04 -26.87
CA TYR A 761 -3.68 19.68 -26.46
C TYR A 761 -5.06 19.24 -26.93
N THR A 762 -5.70 19.93 -27.89
CA THR A 762 -7.02 19.53 -28.40
C THR A 762 -7.11 19.55 -29.93
N TYR A 763 -7.89 18.61 -30.47
CA TYR A 763 -8.21 18.55 -31.90
C TYR A 763 -9.67 18.19 -32.14
N ARG A 764 -10.18 18.61 -33.30
CA ARG A 764 -11.49 18.26 -33.86
C ARG A 764 -11.30 17.50 -35.16
N VAL A 765 -12.13 16.47 -35.37
CA VAL A 765 -12.18 15.71 -36.62
C VAL A 765 -13.41 16.13 -37.41
N GLY A 766 -13.21 16.50 -38.68
CA GLY A 766 -14.28 16.95 -39.57
C GLY A 766 -14.92 18.26 -39.12
N LYS A 767 -16.26 18.33 -39.24
CA LYS A 767 -17.09 19.46 -38.80
C LYS A 767 -17.79 19.19 -37.46
N VAL A 768 -17.32 18.21 -36.69
CA VAL A 768 -17.92 17.86 -35.40
C VAL A 768 -17.55 18.93 -34.38
N ASP A 769 -18.53 19.49 -33.67
CA ASP A 769 -18.32 20.46 -32.59
C ASP A 769 -17.94 19.77 -31.27
N LYS A 770 -16.95 18.86 -31.31
CA LYS A 770 -16.42 18.17 -30.12
C LYS A 770 -14.91 18.14 -30.16
N ASP A 771 -14.29 18.84 -29.21
CA ASP A 771 -12.84 18.80 -29.00
C ASP A 771 -12.43 17.50 -28.29
N THR A 772 -11.34 16.90 -28.78
CA THR A 772 -10.71 15.70 -28.21
C THR A 772 -9.33 16.07 -27.70
N HIS A 773 -9.03 15.74 -26.44
CA HIS A 773 -7.72 16.01 -25.86
C HIS A 773 -6.70 14.93 -26.23
N PHE A 774 -5.43 15.29 -26.37
CA PHE A 774 -4.34 14.39 -26.69
C PHE A 774 -2.98 14.89 -26.19
N ASP A 775 -1.95 14.06 -26.29
CA ASP A 775 -0.57 14.29 -25.85
C ASP A 775 0.25 15.31 -26.70
N ASN A 776 -0.39 16.02 -27.63
CA ASN A 776 0.23 16.89 -28.65
C ASN A 776 1.20 16.18 -29.61
N VAL A 777 1.19 14.84 -29.67
CA VAL A 777 1.91 14.07 -30.69
C VAL A 777 0.96 13.79 -31.85
N LEU A 778 1.15 14.51 -32.94
CA LEU A 778 0.37 14.30 -34.15
C LEU A 778 0.95 13.11 -34.93
N SER A 779 0.14 12.06 -35.11
CA SER A 779 0.51 10.82 -35.79
C SER A 779 -0.64 10.33 -36.66
N CYS A 780 -0.94 11.03 -37.76
CA CYS A 780 -2.10 10.72 -38.59
C CYS A 780 -1.85 10.94 -40.09
N LYS A 781 -2.74 10.34 -40.89
CA LYS A 781 -2.93 10.66 -42.31
C LYS A 781 -4.25 11.40 -42.46
N VAL A 782 -4.24 12.59 -43.05
CA VAL A 782 -5.42 13.47 -43.19
C VAL A 782 -5.43 14.16 -44.55
N LYS A 783 -6.60 14.58 -45.06
CA LYS A 783 -6.66 15.46 -46.24
C LYS A 783 -6.26 16.89 -45.89
N LYS A 784 -6.95 17.50 -44.92
CA LYS A 784 -6.71 18.89 -44.52
C LYS A 784 -6.38 19.00 -43.03
N LEU A 785 -5.33 19.74 -42.68
CA LEU A 785 -5.05 20.11 -41.29
C LEU A 785 -5.22 21.63 -41.15
N CYS A 786 -5.93 22.08 -40.12
CA CYS A 786 -6.14 23.50 -39.86
C CYS A 786 -5.73 23.88 -38.44
N ILE A 787 -5.09 25.03 -38.28
CA ILE A 787 -4.72 25.61 -36.98
C ILE A 787 -5.53 26.90 -36.79
N THR A 788 -6.37 26.97 -35.76
CA THR A 788 -7.34 28.08 -35.59
C THR A 788 -7.37 28.71 -34.20
N THR A 789 -6.34 28.51 -33.36
CA THR A 789 -6.43 28.73 -31.91
C THR A 789 -5.69 30.00 -31.48
N ARG A 790 -6.21 30.76 -30.49
CA ARG A 790 -5.46 31.87 -29.89
C ARG A 790 -4.45 31.32 -28.88
N GLY A 791 -3.18 31.31 -29.24
CA GLY A 791 -2.08 30.89 -28.39
C GLY A 791 -1.09 29.98 -29.11
N THR A 792 0.06 29.73 -28.48
CA THR A 792 1.18 29.04 -29.11
C THR A 792 1.01 27.53 -29.13
N ASN A 793 0.73 26.89 -30.27
CA ASN A 793 0.58 25.43 -30.35
C ASN A 793 1.95 24.74 -30.52
N HIS A 794 2.41 23.98 -29.52
CA HIS A 794 3.63 23.15 -29.64
C HIS A 794 3.26 21.71 -29.98
N VAL A 795 3.47 21.30 -31.23
CA VAL A 795 3.02 20.00 -31.75
C VAL A 795 4.21 19.20 -32.23
N LEU A 796 4.29 17.93 -31.82
CA LEU A 796 5.33 17.01 -32.27
C LEU A 796 4.78 16.19 -33.44
N LEU A 797 5.52 16.15 -34.53
CA LEU A 797 5.12 15.42 -35.73
C LEU A 797 5.79 14.05 -35.75
N LYS A 798 4.96 12.99 -35.77
CA LYS A 798 5.38 11.60 -35.82
C LYS A 798 4.84 10.92 -37.09
N GLY A 799 5.50 11.12 -38.22
CA GLY A 799 5.13 10.47 -39.48
C GLY A 799 3.82 10.99 -40.08
N VAL A 800 3.54 12.28 -39.92
CA VAL A 800 2.28 12.90 -40.36
C VAL A 800 2.21 12.97 -41.88
N THR A 801 1.07 12.60 -42.46
CA THR A 801 0.81 12.71 -43.90
C THR A 801 -0.45 13.54 -44.19
N ILE A 802 -0.25 14.76 -44.66
CA ILE A 802 -1.30 15.67 -45.14
C ILE A 802 -1.35 15.58 -46.65
N THR A 803 -2.47 15.13 -47.19
CA THR A 803 -2.60 14.81 -48.63
C THR A 803 -3.09 15.97 -49.50
N ASP A 804 -3.69 17.01 -48.91
CA ASP A 804 -4.15 18.20 -49.63
C ASP A 804 -3.50 19.48 -49.10
N SER A 805 -3.90 19.98 -47.92
CA SER A 805 -3.45 21.28 -47.42
C SER A 805 -3.32 21.39 -45.91
N LEU A 806 -2.27 22.07 -45.45
CA LEU A 806 -2.13 22.58 -44.08
C LEU A 806 -2.44 24.09 -44.07
N LEU A 807 -3.48 24.49 -43.34
CA LEU A 807 -3.88 25.89 -43.20
C LEU A 807 -3.54 26.41 -41.80
N VAL A 808 -2.65 27.39 -41.71
CA VAL A 808 -2.21 27.99 -40.44
C VAL A 808 -2.76 29.40 -40.33
N LYS A 809 -3.73 29.60 -39.42
CA LYS A 809 -4.36 30.91 -39.18
C LYS A 809 -3.81 31.65 -37.97
N GLU A 810 -3.15 30.93 -37.08
CA GLU A 810 -2.66 31.40 -35.78
C GLU A 810 -1.28 30.74 -35.48
N ASP A 811 -0.73 30.94 -34.28
CA ASP A 811 0.63 30.50 -33.93
C ASP A 811 0.80 28.97 -33.76
N ALA A 812 1.76 28.40 -34.50
CA ALA A 812 2.13 26.98 -34.45
C ALA A 812 3.64 26.75 -34.48
N PHE A 813 4.11 25.87 -33.60
CA PHE A 813 5.48 25.37 -33.51
C PHE A 813 5.46 23.85 -33.72
N PHE A 814 5.98 23.41 -34.86
CA PHE A 814 6.05 21.99 -35.21
C PHE A 814 7.45 21.46 -35.00
N TYR A 815 7.57 20.37 -34.24
CA TYR A 815 8.83 19.69 -33.95
C TYR A 815 8.86 18.36 -34.69
N LEU A 816 9.87 18.16 -35.54
CA LEU A 816 10.03 16.90 -36.27
C LEU A 816 10.76 15.89 -35.39
N LEU A 817 10.11 14.76 -35.09
CA LEU A 817 10.69 13.69 -34.29
C LEU A 817 11.66 12.83 -35.10
N ASP A 818 12.67 12.28 -34.41
CA ASP A 818 13.70 11.40 -34.97
C ASP A 818 13.13 10.28 -35.85
N ASN A 819 13.81 10.01 -36.97
CA ASN A 819 13.52 8.89 -37.88
C ASN A 819 12.10 8.88 -38.46
N THR A 820 11.41 10.03 -38.47
CA THR A 820 10.10 10.15 -39.11
C THR A 820 10.17 10.95 -40.41
N VAL A 821 9.36 10.55 -41.40
CA VAL A 821 9.16 11.32 -42.64
C VAL A 821 7.79 11.98 -42.55
N ASN A 822 7.75 13.30 -42.61
CA ASN A 822 6.50 14.06 -42.55
C ASN A 822 6.19 14.69 -43.91
N MET A 823 4.94 14.60 -44.35
CA MET A 823 4.44 15.21 -45.58
C MET A 823 3.37 16.23 -45.19
N LEU A 824 3.64 17.52 -45.36
CA LEU A 824 2.70 18.57 -44.92
C LEU A 824 1.78 19.08 -46.04
N GLY A 825 1.84 18.47 -47.23
CA GLY A 825 1.00 18.81 -48.37
C GLY A 825 1.26 20.23 -48.86
N ASN A 826 0.18 20.98 -49.12
CA ASN A 826 0.26 22.40 -49.45
C ASN A 826 0.09 23.25 -48.19
N VAL A 827 1.20 23.76 -47.65
CA VAL A 827 1.22 24.62 -46.46
C VAL A 827 0.85 26.04 -46.85
N ARG A 828 -0.19 26.60 -46.22
CA ARG A 828 -0.61 27.99 -46.35
C ARG A 828 -0.65 28.63 -44.97
N VAL A 829 0.24 29.61 -44.76
CA VAL A 829 0.19 30.50 -43.59
C VAL A 829 -0.59 31.74 -43.97
N GLU A 830 -1.75 31.97 -43.34
CA GLU A 830 -2.61 33.13 -43.59
C GLU A 830 -2.10 34.40 -42.90
N HIS A 831 -2.64 35.55 -43.28
CA HIS A 831 -2.33 36.82 -42.64
C HIS A 831 -2.68 36.77 -41.14
N GLY A 832 -1.71 37.10 -40.28
CA GLY A 832 -1.81 36.99 -38.82
C GLY A 832 -1.40 35.62 -38.26
N GLY A 833 -1.28 34.58 -39.10
CA GLY A 833 -0.80 33.26 -38.68
C GLY A 833 0.73 33.17 -38.63
N SER A 834 1.24 32.23 -37.83
CA SER A 834 2.67 31.97 -37.69
C SER A 834 2.96 30.48 -37.67
N LEU A 835 3.89 30.02 -38.51
CA LEU A 835 4.39 28.64 -38.48
C LEU A 835 5.90 28.62 -38.30
N THR A 836 6.36 27.99 -37.22
CA THR A 836 7.77 27.69 -36.98
C THR A 836 8.02 26.19 -37.05
N LEU A 837 8.95 25.77 -37.91
CA LEU A 837 9.45 24.40 -37.96
C LEU A 837 10.74 24.31 -37.14
N ASN A 838 10.71 23.51 -36.08
CA ASN A 838 11.80 23.34 -35.13
C ASN A 838 12.46 21.97 -35.22
N ILE A 839 13.73 21.93 -34.84
CA ILE A 839 14.49 20.69 -34.68
C ILE A 839 14.01 20.03 -33.38
N GLY A 840 13.32 18.89 -33.50
CA GLY A 840 12.96 17.99 -32.39
C GLY A 840 13.72 16.66 -32.41
N GLY A 841 14.54 16.45 -33.44
CA GLY A 841 15.24 15.23 -33.82
C GLY A 841 15.70 15.30 -35.29
N ASN A 842 16.05 14.17 -35.89
CA ASN A 842 16.49 13.96 -37.27
C ASN A 842 15.34 13.64 -38.24
N GLY A 843 14.11 14.05 -37.92
CA GLY A 843 12.96 13.88 -38.81
C GLY A 843 13.11 14.67 -40.12
N THR A 844 12.47 14.20 -41.18
CA THR A 844 12.57 14.78 -42.53
C THR A 844 11.23 15.31 -43.04
N LEU A 845 11.29 16.19 -44.05
CA LEU A 845 10.13 16.65 -44.80
C LEU A 845 10.16 16.10 -46.23
N ALA A 846 9.06 15.50 -46.68
CA ALA A 846 8.86 15.07 -48.05
C ALA A 846 7.91 16.02 -48.81
N SER A 847 8.12 16.14 -50.13
CA SER A 847 7.39 16.95 -51.13
C SER A 847 6.27 17.84 -50.56
N THR A 848 6.66 19.00 -50.03
CA THR A 848 5.76 19.97 -49.39
C THR A 848 5.93 21.32 -50.09
N THR A 849 4.81 21.98 -50.44
CA THR A 849 4.85 23.35 -50.96
C THR A 849 4.48 24.34 -49.86
N PHE A 850 5.13 25.50 -49.85
CA PHE A 850 4.91 26.53 -48.83
C PHE A 850 4.44 27.82 -49.48
N ALA A 851 3.31 28.33 -49.01
CA ALA A 851 2.80 29.66 -49.29
C ALA A 851 2.65 30.45 -47.98
N ASN A 852 3.17 31.67 -47.95
CA ASN A 852 3.20 32.49 -46.73
C ASN A 852 2.64 33.89 -46.96
N SER A 853 1.62 34.26 -46.20
CA SER A 853 1.09 35.62 -46.08
C SER A 853 1.14 36.15 -44.64
N GLY A 854 1.76 35.42 -43.72
CA GLY A 854 1.99 35.78 -42.33
C GLY A 854 3.47 35.57 -41.95
N THR A 855 3.73 34.81 -40.88
CA THR A 855 5.09 34.51 -40.41
C THR A 855 5.46 33.04 -40.65
N PHE A 856 6.56 32.78 -41.36
CA PHE A 856 7.09 31.43 -41.55
C PHE A 856 8.57 31.37 -41.16
N ILE A 857 8.94 30.41 -40.32
CA ILE A 857 10.32 30.23 -39.86
C ILE A 857 10.72 28.76 -40.00
N ASP A 858 11.69 28.48 -40.88
CA ASP A 858 12.36 27.19 -40.99
C ASP A 858 13.64 27.18 -40.15
N ARG A 859 13.63 26.47 -39.01
CA ARG A 859 14.86 26.21 -38.22
C ARG A 859 15.51 24.86 -38.51
N ILE A 860 14.83 23.99 -39.25
CA ILE A 860 15.32 22.65 -39.62
C ILE A 860 16.25 22.68 -40.83
N GLY A 861 16.14 23.69 -41.70
CA GLY A 861 16.98 23.85 -42.89
C GLY A 861 16.63 22.88 -44.03
N LEU A 862 15.41 22.34 -44.01
CA LEU A 862 14.89 21.37 -44.99
C LEU A 862 13.89 21.98 -45.97
N VAL A 863 13.59 23.28 -45.87
CA VAL A 863 12.65 23.96 -46.78
C VAL A 863 13.44 24.54 -47.95
N ASP A 864 13.11 24.12 -49.18
CA ASP A 864 13.80 24.59 -50.38
C ASP A 864 13.26 25.93 -50.87
N ARG A 865 11.94 26.10 -50.89
CA ARG A 865 11.26 27.26 -51.48
C ARG A 865 9.97 27.62 -50.75
N VAL A 866 9.70 28.91 -50.62
CA VAL A 866 8.47 29.49 -50.05
C VAL A 866 7.93 30.57 -50.99
N LYS A 867 6.65 30.49 -51.33
CA LYS A 867 5.92 31.50 -52.10
C LYS A 867 5.32 32.52 -51.13
N ALA A 868 5.99 33.65 -50.92
CA ALA A 868 5.51 34.72 -50.05
C ALA A 868 4.64 35.72 -50.81
N SER A 869 3.57 36.23 -50.18
CA SER A 869 2.67 37.22 -50.79
C SER A 869 1.96 38.04 -49.73
N VAL A 870 1.94 39.36 -49.88
CA VAL A 870 1.16 40.28 -49.03
C VAL A 870 -0.18 40.65 -49.70
N THR A 871 -0.21 40.73 -51.03
CA THR A 871 -1.38 41.11 -51.83
C THR A 871 -1.67 40.03 -52.88
N SER A 872 -2.94 39.67 -53.07
CA SER A 872 -3.33 38.61 -54.01
C SER A 872 -2.90 38.93 -55.44
N GLY A 873 -1.94 38.17 -55.98
CA GLY A 873 -1.42 38.32 -57.34
C GLY A 873 0.07 38.65 -57.42
N ASP A 874 0.64 39.28 -56.38
CA ASP A 874 2.07 39.58 -56.30
C ASP A 874 2.76 38.57 -55.38
N THR A 875 3.62 37.74 -55.97
CA THR A 875 4.26 36.64 -55.25
C THR A 875 5.77 36.69 -55.40
N LEU A 876 6.46 36.59 -54.26
CA LEU A 876 7.91 36.47 -54.19
C LEU A 876 8.27 35.03 -53.89
N LEU A 877 9.03 34.41 -54.78
CA LEU A 877 9.57 33.08 -54.55
C LEU A 877 10.89 33.20 -53.79
N ILE A 878 10.88 32.82 -52.52
CA ILE A 878 12.05 32.83 -51.63
C ILE A 878 12.65 31.43 -51.63
N SER A 879 13.91 31.31 -52.01
CA SER A 879 14.64 30.03 -52.02
C SER A 879 15.60 29.92 -50.83
N ARG A 880 15.96 28.68 -50.48
CA ARG A 880 16.93 28.40 -49.42
C ARG A 880 18.23 29.17 -49.67
N PRO A 881 18.77 29.88 -48.66
CA PRO A 881 20.03 30.59 -48.80
C PRO A 881 21.21 29.63 -49.02
N SER A 882 22.15 30.04 -49.87
CA SER A 882 23.40 29.32 -50.09
C SER A 882 24.54 30.03 -49.37
N VAL A 883 25.29 29.30 -48.55
CA VAL A 883 26.53 29.82 -47.94
C VAL A 883 27.72 29.42 -48.81
N SER A 884 28.60 30.37 -49.06
CA SER A 884 29.81 30.22 -49.85
C SER A 884 31.02 30.78 -49.09
N GLY A 885 32.21 30.24 -49.32
CA GLY A 885 33.45 30.64 -48.65
C GLY A 885 34.52 29.54 -48.77
N THR A 886 35.74 29.81 -48.33
CA THR A 886 36.78 28.77 -48.34
C THR A 886 36.54 27.79 -47.20
N ALA A 887 36.21 26.54 -47.53
CA ALA A 887 35.96 25.50 -46.54
C ALA A 887 37.22 25.05 -45.77
N GLU A 888 38.41 25.51 -46.17
CA GLU A 888 39.68 25.21 -45.52
C GLU A 888 40.42 26.48 -45.10
N VAL A 889 40.90 26.51 -43.85
CA VAL A 889 41.73 27.59 -43.28
C VAL A 889 43.05 27.04 -42.74
N ALA A 890 44.12 27.83 -42.65
CA ALA A 890 45.32 27.37 -41.92
C ALA A 890 44.97 27.03 -40.45
N PRO A 891 45.72 26.17 -39.73
CA PRO A 891 45.47 25.89 -38.31
C PRO A 891 45.39 27.18 -37.47
N GLY A 892 44.29 27.37 -36.73
CA GLY A 892 43.99 28.60 -36.00
C GLY A 892 43.64 29.83 -36.88
N GLY A 893 43.59 29.65 -38.19
CA GLY A 893 43.24 30.67 -39.18
C GLY A 893 41.73 30.90 -39.28
N LYS A 894 41.36 31.97 -39.99
CA LYS A 894 39.97 32.34 -40.22
C LYS A 894 39.66 32.51 -41.70
N THR A 895 38.39 32.33 -42.06
CA THR A 895 37.83 32.61 -43.39
C THR A 895 36.58 33.44 -43.26
N THR A 896 36.16 34.07 -44.37
CA THR A 896 34.87 34.75 -44.46
C THR A 896 33.87 33.85 -45.17
N LEU A 897 32.83 33.43 -44.45
CA LEU A 897 31.64 32.84 -45.06
C LEU A 897 30.71 33.97 -45.50
N THR A 898 30.16 33.87 -46.71
CA THR A 898 29.17 34.80 -47.24
C THR A 898 27.92 34.04 -47.65
N VAL A 899 26.76 34.50 -47.17
CA VAL A 899 25.47 33.93 -47.54
C VAL A 899 24.82 34.77 -48.65
N ALA A 900 24.32 34.10 -49.67
CA ALA A 900 23.46 34.70 -50.68
C ALA A 900 22.02 34.25 -50.45
N GLY A 901 21.11 35.20 -50.22
CA GLY A 901 19.67 34.95 -50.31
C GLY A 901 19.24 34.99 -51.77
N VAL A 902 18.33 34.10 -52.18
CA VAL A 902 17.80 34.06 -53.55
C VAL A 902 16.29 34.29 -53.50
N SER A 903 15.84 35.39 -54.09
CA SER A 903 14.42 35.73 -54.23
C SER A 903 14.10 36.12 -55.68
N GLU A 904 13.10 35.48 -56.28
CA GLU A 904 12.63 35.76 -57.65
C GLU A 904 11.19 36.28 -57.62
N GLN A 905 10.92 37.43 -58.27
CA GLN A 905 9.57 38.01 -58.32
C GLN A 905 8.73 37.37 -59.44
N GLN A 906 7.47 37.04 -59.14
CA GLN A 906 6.48 36.56 -60.10
C GLN A 906 5.16 37.35 -59.93
N GLY A 907 4.82 38.23 -60.87
CA GLY A 907 3.64 39.12 -60.80
C GLY A 907 3.91 40.52 -61.38
N ALA A 908 2.91 41.42 -61.37
CA ALA A 908 2.98 42.69 -62.08
C ALA A 908 3.33 43.89 -61.18
N ASN A 909 4.47 44.52 -61.49
CA ASN A 909 4.74 45.97 -61.46
C ASN A 909 5.03 46.75 -60.16
N ASN A 910 5.21 46.14 -59.00
CA ASN A 910 5.83 46.85 -57.86
C ASN A 910 7.10 46.13 -57.40
N THR A 911 8.27 46.79 -57.42
CA THR A 911 9.47 46.31 -56.73
C THR A 911 9.16 46.29 -55.23
N PRO A 912 9.07 45.12 -54.59
CA PRO A 912 8.76 45.05 -53.17
C PRO A 912 9.93 45.58 -52.34
N ASP A 913 9.63 46.32 -51.27
CA ASP A 913 10.63 46.81 -50.33
C ASP A 913 11.11 45.63 -49.47
N LEU A 914 12.24 45.04 -49.86
CA LEU A 914 12.79 43.81 -49.29
C LEU A 914 13.85 44.13 -48.25
N THR A 915 13.59 43.78 -46.99
CA THR A 915 14.59 43.85 -45.92
C THR A 915 15.14 42.46 -45.62
N TYR A 916 16.46 42.34 -45.59
CA TYR A 916 17.16 41.09 -45.25
C TYR A 916 17.76 41.18 -43.84
N VAL A 917 17.58 40.12 -43.06
CA VAL A 917 18.21 39.98 -41.73
C VAL A 917 18.99 38.67 -41.69
N TYR A 918 20.26 38.74 -41.26
CA TYR A 918 21.17 37.61 -41.26
C TYR A 918 21.51 37.19 -39.82
N ASP A 919 21.10 35.99 -39.45
CA ASP A 919 21.42 35.39 -38.15
C ASP A 919 22.34 34.18 -38.35
N TRP A 920 23.61 34.34 -38.00
CA TRP A 920 24.59 33.27 -38.12
C TRP A 920 24.58 32.36 -36.90
N GLN A 921 24.73 31.06 -37.15
CA GLN A 921 24.73 30.03 -36.13
C GLN A 921 25.93 29.09 -36.28
N GLU A 922 26.45 28.63 -35.14
CA GLU A 922 27.48 27.59 -35.04
C GLU A 922 26.90 26.36 -34.32
N TRP A 923 27.20 25.17 -34.82
CA TRP A 923 26.83 23.92 -34.16
C TRP A 923 27.78 23.61 -33.00
N LYS A 924 27.20 23.33 -31.84
CA LYS A 924 27.89 22.81 -30.65
C LYS A 924 27.28 21.48 -30.25
N GLU A 925 28.09 20.53 -29.79
CA GLU A 925 27.62 19.18 -29.45
C GLU A 925 26.68 19.15 -28.23
N ASP A 926 26.86 20.07 -27.29
CA ASP A 926 26.10 20.16 -26.03
C ASP A 926 24.79 20.95 -26.14
N THR A 927 24.77 21.97 -27.01
CA THR A 927 23.70 22.98 -27.08
C THR A 927 23.06 23.09 -28.47
N GLY A 928 23.58 22.36 -29.46
CA GLY A 928 23.10 22.38 -30.84
C GLY A 928 23.45 23.68 -31.58
N TRP A 929 22.54 24.17 -32.42
CA TRP A 929 22.77 25.41 -33.18
C TRP A 929 22.65 26.65 -32.27
N THR A 930 23.77 27.31 -32.03
CA THR A 930 23.88 28.52 -31.18
C THR A 930 24.12 29.75 -32.04
N PHE A 931 23.52 30.89 -31.67
CA PHE A 931 23.73 32.15 -32.42
C PHE A 931 25.13 32.71 -32.15
N VAL A 932 25.85 33.04 -33.22
CA VAL A 932 27.15 33.72 -33.18
C VAL A 932 27.08 35.15 -33.72
N SER A 933 26.03 35.48 -34.47
CA SER A 933 25.69 36.85 -34.87
C SER A 933 24.19 36.97 -35.05
N PHE A 934 23.58 38.07 -34.61
CA PHE A 934 22.14 38.32 -34.68
C PHE A 934 21.89 39.68 -35.36
N GLY A 935 21.06 39.68 -36.41
CA GLY A 935 20.82 40.87 -37.23
C GLY A 935 22.07 41.47 -37.88
N GLY A 936 23.04 40.61 -38.19
CA GLY A 936 24.38 40.99 -38.65
C GLY A 936 24.49 41.18 -40.16
N SER A 937 25.72 41.05 -40.65
CA SER A 937 26.06 41.14 -42.08
C SER A 937 25.81 39.82 -42.83
N ALA A 938 25.64 39.91 -44.15
CA ALA A 938 25.64 38.77 -45.06
C ALA A 938 26.98 37.99 -45.08
N SER A 939 28.03 38.53 -44.48
CA SER A 939 29.33 37.88 -44.32
C SER A 939 29.70 37.73 -42.84
N LEU A 940 30.31 36.61 -42.48
CA LEU A 940 30.83 36.32 -41.14
C LEU A 940 32.25 35.76 -41.22
N GLU A 941 33.16 36.32 -40.41
CA GLU A 941 34.51 35.81 -40.23
C GLU A 941 34.52 34.69 -39.17
N VAL A 942 34.95 33.49 -39.55
CA VAL A 942 34.88 32.27 -38.72
C VAL A 942 36.17 31.44 -38.78
N GLY A 943 36.42 30.63 -37.75
CA GLY A 943 37.50 29.64 -37.71
C GLY A 943 36.97 28.22 -37.97
N LYS A 944 37.66 27.19 -37.45
CA LYS A 944 37.20 25.80 -37.50
C LYS A 944 35.84 25.64 -36.83
N GLY A 945 34.88 25.05 -37.52
CA GLY A 945 33.55 24.78 -36.98
C GLY A 945 32.51 24.51 -38.06
N LYS A 946 31.29 24.19 -37.64
CA LYS A 946 30.15 23.94 -38.53
C LYS A 946 29.15 25.08 -38.39
N TYR A 947 28.94 25.82 -39.47
CA TYR A 947 28.17 27.06 -39.48
C TYR A 947 26.98 26.98 -40.42
N ARG A 948 25.94 27.76 -40.13
CA ARG A 948 24.83 28.02 -41.04
C ARG A 948 24.31 29.44 -40.83
N CYS A 949 23.56 29.96 -41.79
CA CYS A 949 22.90 31.25 -41.64
C CYS A 949 21.38 31.09 -41.81
N LYS A 950 20.62 31.69 -40.90
CA LYS A 950 19.18 31.89 -41.06
C LYS A 950 18.98 33.28 -41.67
N VAL A 951 18.46 33.31 -42.89
CA VAL A 951 18.18 34.56 -43.60
C VAL A 951 16.68 34.82 -43.53
N ALA A 952 16.32 35.98 -42.98
CA ALA A 952 14.94 36.44 -42.97
C ALA A 952 14.69 37.46 -44.06
N TYR A 953 13.52 37.33 -44.68
CA TYR A 953 12.99 38.13 -45.76
C TYR A 953 11.70 38.76 -45.25
N GLN A 954 11.64 40.08 -45.21
CA GLN A 954 10.42 40.81 -44.88
C GLN A 954 9.86 41.50 -46.13
N LEU A 955 8.64 41.12 -46.51
CA LEU A 955 7.88 41.72 -47.59
C LEU A 955 6.85 42.68 -47.00
N LYS A 956 6.90 43.96 -47.35
CA LYS A 956 5.99 45.01 -46.86
C LYS A 956 5.11 45.54 -47.99
N ASP A 957 3.84 45.84 -47.68
CA ASP A 957 2.95 46.57 -48.60
C ASP A 957 3.27 48.08 -48.59
N ALA A 958 2.95 48.78 -49.67
CA ALA A 958 3.09 50.24 -49.81
C ALA A 958 2.01 50.97 -48.99
N GLY A 959 2.11 50.87 -47.66
CA GLY A 959 1.11 51.36 -46.70
C GLY A 959 1.17 50.67 -45.32
N GLU A 960 2.37 50.39 -44.82
CA GLU A 960 2.80 50.03 -43.43
C GLU A 960 1.88 49.28 -42.44
N THR A 961 0.88 48.49 -42.85
CA THR A 961 0.04 47.73 -41.89
C THR A 961 0.06 46.21 -42.04
N SER A 962 0.50 45.67 -43.18
CA SER A 962 0.63 44.22 -43.39
C SER A 962 2.03 43.86 -43.92
N SER A 963 2.59 42.77 -43.42
CA SER A 963 3.88 42.26 -43.88
C SER A 963 3.92 40.73 -43.80
N ALA A 964 4.59 40.10 -44.75
CA ALA A 964 4.91 38.68 -44.69
C ALA A 964 6.37 38.51 -44.29
N TYR A 965 6.61 37.76 -43.21
CA TYR A 965 7.95 37.45 -42.71
C TYR A 965 8.29 36.00 -43.00
N THR A 966 9.39 35.75 -43.71
CA THR A 966 9.84 34.39 -44.04
C THR A 966 11.30 34.25 -43.64
N ALA A 967 11.66 33.25 -42.83
CA ALA A 967 13.04 32.96 -42.47
C ALA A 967 13.41 31.53 -42.84
N LEU A 968 14.51 31.36 -43.59
CA LEU A 968 15.02 30.07 -44.05
C LEU A 968 16.46 29.87 -43.58
N CYS A 969 16.76 28.69 -43.03
CA CYS A 969 18.13 28.27 -42.72
C CYS A 969 18.84 27.74 -43.98
N SER A 970 20.11 28.11 -44.16
CA SER A 970 20.98 27.50 -45.15
C SER A 970 21.33 26.05 -44.79
N LEU A 971 21.82 25.28 -45.77
CA LEU A 971 22.57 24.07 -45.46
C LEU A 971 23.80 24.41 -44.61
N PRO A 972 24.21 23.50 -43.70
CA PRO A 972 25.41 23.71 -42.91
C PRO A 972 26.67 23.63 -43.80
N VAL A 973 27.62 24.52 -43.53
CA VAL A 973 28.96 24.51 -44.12
C VAL A 973 29.95 24.23 -43.02
N GLU A 974 30.82 23.25 -43.24
CA GLU A 974 31.90 22.92 -42.33
C GLU A 974 33.18 23.60 -42.79
N VAL A 975 33.81 24.35 -41.88
CA VAL A 975 35.13 24.95 -42.07
C VAL A 975 36.14 24.06 -41.36
N THR A 976 36.99 23.40 -42.14
CA THR A 976 38.05 22.53 -41.67
C THR A 976 39.39 23.26 -41.72
N GLU A 977 40.38 22.75 -41.00
CA GLU A 977 41.75 23.26 -41.11
C GLU A 977 42.48 22.54 -42.26
N LYS A 978 43.23 23.29 -43.06
CA LYS A 978 44.02 22.82 -44.20
C LYS A 978 45.08 21.85 -43.71
N SER A 979 45.01 20.61 -44.16
CA SER A 979 46.09 19.64 -43.97
C SER A 979 47.36 20.09 -44.69
N ALA A 980 48.53 19.97 -44.04
CA ALA A 980 49.84 20.19 -44.64
C ALA A 980 50.07 19.31 -45.89
N PRO A 981 50.93 19.70 -46.86
CA PRO A 981 51.31 18.86 -48.01
C PRO A 981 51.88 17.50 -47.57
N PRO A 982 51.88 16.46 -48.45
CA PRO A 982 52.07 15.08 -48.03
C PRO A 982 53.49 14.88 -47.48
N TYR A 983 53.57 14.71 -46.16
CA TYR A 983 54.67 14.03 -45.52
C TYR A 983 54.44 12.53 -45.72
N ILE A 984 55.42 11.83 -46.30
CA ILE A 984 55.48 10.36 -46.28
C ILE A 984 55.62 9.98 -44.80
N PRO A 985 54.60 9.36 -44.17
CA PRO A 985 54.76 8.86 -42.81
C PRO A 985 55.84 7.77 -42.84
N PRO A 986 56.69 7.62 -41.81
CA PRO A 986 57.19 6.27 -41.55
C PRO A 986 55.94 5.40 -41.42
N VAL A 987 55.96 4.20 -42.01
CA VAL A 987 54.93 3.21 -41.72
C VAL A 987 54.84 3.13 -40.21
N VAL A 988 53.75 3.65 -39.64
CA VAL A 988 53.49 3.51 -38.22
C VAL A 988 52.86 2.13 -38.11
N SER A 989 53.70 1.16 -37.78
CA SER A 989 53.22 -0.19 -37.55
C SER A 989 52.40 -0.14 -36.26
N TYR A 990 51.25 -0.81 -36.26
CA TYR A 990 50.52 -1.06 -35.03
C TYR A 990 50.80 -2.49 -34.62
N TYR A 991 51.09 -2.67 -33.35
CA TYR A 991 51.32 -3.98 -32.78
C TYR A 991 50.29 -4.29 -31.71
N THR A 992 49.95 -5.57 -31.59
CA THR A 992 48.93 -6.06 -30.68
C THR A 992 49.57 -6.49 -29.37
N VAL A 993 49.14 -5.90 -28.26
CA VAL A 993 49.43 -6.41 -26.92
C VAL A 993 48.24 -7.24 -26.46
N THR A 994 48.46 -8.53 -26.22
CA THR A 994 47.41 -9.45 -25.76
C THR A 994 47.58 -9.76 -24.28
N LEU A 995 46.58 -9.40 -23.49
CA LEU A 995 46.52 -9.65 -22.05
C LEU A 995 45.65 -10.89 -21.76
N PRO A 996 46.13 -11.83 -20.94
CA PRO A 996 45.38 -13.04 -20.60
C PRO A 996 44.33 -12.74 -19.52
N GLU A 997 43.27 -13.54 -19.46
CA GLU A 997 42.48 -13.66 -18.23
C GLU A 997 43.15 -14.70 -17.32
N VAL A 998 43.34 -14.35 -16.04
CA VAL A 998 44.05 -15.20 -15.07
C VAL A 998 43.24 -15.34 -13.80
N GLU A 999 43.04 -16.58 -13.37
CA GLU A 999 42.31 -16.91 -12.16
C GLU A 999 43.04 -16.38 -10.91
N GLY A 1000 42.30 -15.73 -10.00
CA GLY A 1000 42.83 -15.16 -8.76
C GLY A 1000 43.39 -13.73 -8.86
N ALA A 1001 43.35 -13.10 -10.05
CA ALA A 1001 43.69 -11.69 -10.22
C ALA A 1001 42.83 -11.01 -11.29
N ARG A 1002 42.55 -9.72 -11.11
CA ARG A 1002 41.80 -8.89 -12.06
C ARG A 1002 42.71 -7.89 -12.73
N LEU A 1003 42.61 -7.82 -14.05
CA LEU A 1003 43.27 -6.80 -14.86
C LEU A 1003 42.28 -5.68 -15.20
N ASP A 1004 42.75 -4.45 -15.27
CA ASP A 1004 41.93 -3.31 -15.74
C ASP A 1004 41.63 -3.35 -17.24
N LYS A 1005 42.34 -4.22 -17.98
CA LYS A 1005 42.18 -4.48 -19.41
C LYS A 1005 42.40 -5.98 -19.68
N THR A 1006 41.61 -6.58 -20.57
CA THR A 1006 41.77 -7.99 -20.99
C THR A 1006 41.60 -8.13 -22.49
N GLY A 1007 42.21 -9.17 -23.08
CA GLY A 1007 42.16 -9.41 -24.52
C GLY A 1007 43.23 -8.64 -25.32
N SER A 1008 43.02 -8.54 -26.63
CA SER A 1008 43.97 -7.93 -27.57
C SER A 1008 43.76 -6.43 -27.72
N HIS A 1009 44.84 -5.65 -27.58
CA HIS A 1009 44.82 -4.20 -27.68
C HIS A 1009 45.86 -3.70 -28.68
N THR A 1010 45.44 -2.83 -29.59
CA THR A 1010 46.31 -2.23 -30.60
C THR A 1010 47.09 -1.06 -30.01
N VAL A 1011 48.41 -1.07 -30.18
CA VAL A 1011 49.35 -0.06 -29.68
C VAL A 1011 50.23 0.41 -30.82
N GLU A 1012 50.41 1.72 -30.91
CA GLU A 1012 51.26 2.35 -31.93
C GLU A 1012 52.75 2.02 -31.68
N GLU A 1013 53.51 1.73 -32.75
CA GLU A 1013 54.94 1.42 -32.68
C GLU A 1013 55.73 2.49 -31.90
N GLY A 1014 56.50 2.06 -30.90
CA GLY A 1014 57.30 2.93 -30.01
C GLY A 1014 56.52 3.54 -28.84
N TYR A 1015 55.21 3.34 -28.72
CA TYR A 1015 54.44 3.82 -27.56
C TYR A 1015 54.41 2.80 -26.42
N SER A 1016 54.20 3.31 -25.19
CA SER A 1016 54.08 2.46 -24.00
C SER A 1016 52.63 2.04 -23.76
N PHE A 1017 52.42 0.77 -23.42
CA PHE A 1017 51.12 0.23 -23.02
C PHE A 1017 51.06 -0.06 -21.52
N PRO A 1018 50.26 0.69 -20.74
CA PRO A 1018 50.06 0.43 -19.32
C PRO A 1018 48.81 -0.41 -19.04
N PHE A 1019 48.89 -1.24 -18.01
CA PHE A 1019 47.77 -1.96 -17.41
C PHE A 1019 48.00 -2.19 -15.91
N ARG A 1020 46.93 -2.46 -15.16
CA ARG A 1020 46.95 -2.72 -13.72
C ARG A 1020 46.50 -4.13 -13.43
N LEU A 1021 47.11 -4.73 -12.42
CA LEU A 1021 46.77 -6.04 -11.89
C LEU A 1021 46.47 -5.92 -10.39
N THR A 1022 45.32 -6.44 -9.99
CA THR A 1022 44.88 -6.50 -8.59
C THR A 1022 44.63 -7.96 -8.22
N LEU A 1023 45.29 -8.46 -7.17
CA LEU A 1023 45.04 -9.82 -6.68
C LEU A 1023 43.70 -9.86 -5.94
N ASP A 1024 42.93 -10.93 -6.15
CA ASP A 1024 41.73 -11.19 -5.36
C ASP A 1024 42.14 -11.57 -3.92
N ALA A 1025 41.27 -11.35 -2.94
CA ALA A 1025 41.58 -11.53 -1.51
C ALA A 1025 42.05 -12.95 -1.15
N ASP A 1026 41.58 -13.98 -1.86
CA ASP A 1026 41.98 -15.38 -1.65
C ASP A 1026 43.36 -15.71 -2.24
N TYR A 1027 44.03 -14.77 -2.90
CA TYR A 1027 45.31 -14.94 -3.60
C TYR A 1027 46.31 -13.82 -3.28
N ASP A 1028 45.95 -12.89 -2.40
CA ASP A 1028 46.65 -11.63 -2.12
C ASP A 1028 48.07 -11.78 -1.54
N ARG A 1029 48.48 -13.00 -1.15
CA ARG A 1029 49.87 -13.31 -0.74
C ARG A 1029 50.77 -13.73 -1.90
N SER A 1030 50.21 -13.87 -3.10
CA SER A 1030 50.96 -14.22 -4.30
C SER A 1030 51.93 -13.12 -4.72
N GLN A 1031 53.05 -13.50 -5.35
CA GLN A 1031 53.95 -12.56 -6.02
C GLN A 1031 53.84 -12.77 -7.54
N PRO A 1032 52.92 -12.06 -8.22
CA PRO A 1032 52.72 -12.25 -9.65
C PRO A 1032 53.97 -11.86 -10.43
N VAL A 1033 54.43 -12.79 -11.25
CA VAL A 1033 55.52 -12.58 -12.21
C VAL A 1033 54.88 -12.37 -13.57
N VAL A 1034 55.02 -11.15 -14.08
CA VAL A 1034 54.44 -10.72 -15.35
C VAL A 1034 55.56 -10.64 -16.39
N THR A 1035 55.42 -11.37 -17.47
CA THR A 1035 56.38 -11.41 -18.56
C THR A 1035 55.73 -11.07 -19.90
N ILE A 1036 56.55 -10.65 -20.86
CA ILE A 1036 56.18 -10.47 -22.27
C ILE A 1036 57.14 -11.24 -23.16
N ASP A 1037 56.67 -11.72 -24.30
CA ASP A 1037 57.43 -12.46 -25.31
C ASP A 1037 58.28 -11.54 -26.22
N ARG A 1038 58.98 -10.57 -25.62
CA ARG A 1038 59.91 -9.69 -26.34
C ARG A 1038 61.31 -10.30 -26.38
N ARG A 1039 61.80 -10.65 -27.58
CA ARG A 1039 63.14 -11.23 -27.83
C ARG A 1039 63.49 -12.44 -26.92
N GLY A 1040 62.52 -13.33 -26.67
CA GLY A 1040 62.68 -14.50 -25.81
C GLY A 1040 61.65 -14.52 -24.69
N THR A 1041 61.89 -13.78 -23.61
CA THR A 1041 60.93 -13.49 -22.51
C THR A 1041 61.51 -12.35 -21.68
N GLU A 1042 60.76 -11.27 -21.46
CA GLU A 1042 61.14 -10.13 -20.63
C GLU A 1042 60.20 -10.03 -19.43
N THR A 1043 60.73 -9.97 -18.21
CA THR A 1043 59.94 -9.79 -16.99
C THR A 1043 59.72 -8.31 -16.68
N LEU A 1044 58.47 -7.92 -16.50
CA LEU A 1044 58.07 -6.56 -16.16
C LEU A 1044 58.07 -6.35 -14.64
N THR A 1045 58.57 -5.21 -14.20
CA THR A 1045 58.55 -4.79 -12.80
C THR A 1045 57.36 -3.85 -12.55
N PRO A 1046 56.50 -4.10 -11.55
CA PRO A 1046 55.38 -3.23 -11.26
C PRO A 1046 55.78 -1.99 -10.46
N GLU A 1047 54.98 -0.94 -10.62
CA GLU A 1047 54.86 0.15 -9.66
C GLU A 1047 53.69 -0.17 -8.70
N VAL A 1048 53.94 -0.26 -7.40
CA VAL A 1048 52.90 -0.52 -6.38
C VAL A 1048 52.15 0.78 -6.10
N LEU A 1049 50.84 0.79 -6.34
CA LEU A 1049 49.99 1.95 -6.10
C LEU A 1049 49.49 2.01 -4.65
N ALA A 1050 49.02 3.19 -4.23
CA ALA A 1050 48.58 3.42 -2.84
C ALA A 1050 47.40 2.54 -2.40
N ASP A 1051 46.64 2.00 -3.33
CA ASP A 1051 45.51 1.07 -3.10
C ASP A 1051 45.94 -0.41 -3.05
N GLY A 1052 47.24 -0.70 -3.16
CA GLY A 1052 47.81 -2.06 -3.14
C GLY A 1052 47.83 -2.75 -4.52
N SER A 1053 47.27 -2.15 -5.57
CA SER A 1053 47.32 -2.71 -6.93
C SER A 1053 48.69 -2.52 -7.59
N LEU A 1054 49.03 -3.41 -8.53
CA LEU A 1054 50.31 -3.43 -9.23
C LEU A 1054 50.16 -2.88 -10.64
N LYS A 1055 50.83 -1.77 -10.96
CA LYS A 1055 50.79 -1.15 -12.28
C LYS A 1055 51.99 -1.55 -13.12
N TYR A 1056 51.75 -2.16 -14.26
CA TYR A 1056 52.77 -2.55 -15.22
C TYR A 1056 52.74 -1.63 -16.44
N ARG A 1057 53.90 -1.37 -17.03
CA ARG A 1057 54.04 -0.60 -18.27
C ARG A 1057 55.01 -1.31 -19.20
N ILE A 1058 54.50 -1.78 -20.32
CA ILE A 1058 55.31 -2.24 -21.45
C ILE A 1058 55.74 -0.99 -22.20
N ARG A 1059 57.03 -0.68 -22.22
CA ARG A 1059 57.56 0.49 -22.93
C ARG A 1059 57.92 0.13 -24.36
N ASP A 1060 57.88 1.12 -25.25
CA ASP A 1060 58.42 1.02 -26.62
C ASP A 1060 57.93 -0.25 -27.34
N VAL A 1061 56.62 -0.35 -27.57
CA VAL A 1061 56.01 -1.52 -28.24
C VAL A 1061 56.38 -1.48 -29.72
N GLU A 1062 57.27 -2.36 -30.17
CA GLU A 1062 57.78 -2.41 -31.56
C GLU A 1062 57.54 -3.79 -32.23
N GLN A 1063 56.76 -4.68 -31.61
CA GLN A 1063 56.31 -5.96 -32.14
C GLN A 1063 55.02 -6.39 -31.43
N ASP A 1064 54.28 -7.36 -31.98
CA ASP A 1064 53.17 -8.00 -31.26
C ASP A 1064 53.70 -8.67 -29.99
N LEU A 1065 52.99 -8.50 -28.88
CA LEU A 1065 53.42 -8.98 -27.56
C LEU A 1065 52.28 -9.68 -26.85
N THR A 1066 52.54 -10.87 -26.33
CA THR A 1066 51.66 -11.61 -25.44
C THR A 1066 52.16 -11.50 -24.02
N VAL A 1067 51.31 -10.98 -23.13
CA VAL A 1067 51.61 -10.93 -21.70
C VAL A 1067 51.31 -12.28 -21.08
N SER A 1068 52.22 -12.80 -20.28
CA SER A 1068 52.02 -14.01 -19.47
C SER A 1068 52.13 -13.63 -17.99
N ILE A 1069 51.14 -14.00 -17.20
CA ILE A 1069 51.10 -13.72 -15.76
C ILE A 1069 51.08 -15.05 -15.03
N THR A 1070 52.05 -15.26 -14.16
CA THR A 1070 52.25 -16.52 -13.41
C THR A 1070 52.60 -16.21 -11.96
N GLY A 1071 52.63 -17.24 -11.09
CA GLY A 1071 52.94 -17.05 -9.67
C GLY A 1071 51.77 -16.55 -8.82
N ILE A 1072 50.55 -16.60 -9.36
CA ILE A 1072 49.30 -16.37 -8.62
C ILE A 1072 48.79 -17.73 -8.12
N VAL A 1073 48.71 -17.89 -6.81
CA VAL A 1073 48.36 -19.14 -6.12
C VAL A 1073 47.41 -18.83 -4.97
N ARG A 1074 46.42 -19.69 -4.76
CA ARG A 1074 45.41 -19.50 -3.72
C ARG A 1074 46.03 -19.64 -2.33
N ASN A 1075 45.58 -18.84 -1.38
CA ASN A 1075 46.13 -18.68 -0.03
C ASN A 1075 45.91 -19.91 0.91
N ASP A 1076 45.44 -21.06 0.41
CA ASP A 1076 44.99 -22.19 1.21
C ASP A 1076 46.17 -23.04 1.75
N ASP A 1077 46.17 -23.35 3.06
CA ASP A 1077 46.91 -24.48 3.66
C ASP A 1077 46.00 -25.20 4.67
N PRO A 1078 45.74 -26.52 4.51
CA PRO A 1078 46.43 -27.51 5.34
C PRO A 1078 46.70 -28.87 4.64
N THR A 1079 47.84 -29.50 4.95
CA THR A 1079 48.28 -30.86 4.52
C THR A 1079 47.22 -32.00 4.48
N ALA A 1080 47.45 -32.95 3.53
CA ALA A 1080 46.89 -34.33 3.34
C ALA A 1080 45.67 -34.43 2.40
N THR A 1081 45.53 -35.30 1.38
CA THR A 1081 46.19 -36.52 0.83
C THR A 1081 45.34 -36.90 -0.41
N GLY A 1082 45.75 -37.52 -1.52
CA GLY A 1082 47.02 -37.99 -2.05
C GLY A 1082 46.78 -38.66 -3.42
N SER A 1083 47.82 -38.70 -4.26
CA SER A 1083 48.18 -39.82 -5.15
C SER A 1083 49.50 -39.49 -5.85
N VAL A 1084 50.54 -40.27 -5.57
CA VAL A 1084 51.92 -40.18 -6.12
C VAL A 1084 52.03 -41.11 -7.35
N PRO A 1085 52.83 -40.80 -8.38
CA PRO A 1085 54.22 -41.29 -8.52
C PRO A 1085 55.17 -40.21 -9.11
N ALA A 1086 56.50 -40.20 -9.00
CA ALA A 1086 57.51 -41.09 -8.42
C ALA A 1086 58.83 -40.30 -8.25
N ALA A 1087 59.54 -40.58 -7.15
CA ALA A 1087 60.99 -40.59 -6.96
C ALA A 1087 61.87 -39.54 -7.67
N ASP A 1088 61.83 -38.29 -7.19
CA ASP A 1088 62.95 -37.35 -7.36
C ASP A 1088 63.91 -37.39 -6.16
N VAL A 1089 65.21 -37.19 -6.44
CA VAL A 1089 66.30 -37.19 -5.46
C VAL A 1089 65.95 -36.29 -4.28
N CYS A 1090 66.06 -36.81 -3.05
CA CYS A 1090 65.63 -36.09 -1.86
C CYS A 1090 66.72 -36.07 -0.79
N VAL A 1091 67.13 -34.86 -0.39
CA VAL A 1091 68.09 -34.62 0.70
C VAL A 1091 67.39 -33.85 1.81
N ARG A 1092 67.34 -34.42 3.03
CA ARG A 1092 66.73 -33.80 4.22
C ARG A 1092 67.69 -33.89 5.40
N SER A 1093 67.80 -32.85 6.22
CA SER A 1093 68.50 -32.94 7.50
C SER A 1093 67.52 -33.14 8.65
N PHE A 1094 67.88 -34.01 9.58
CA PHE A 1094 67.16 -34.19 10.83
C PHE A 1094 68.19 -34.29 11.97
N GLY A 1095 68.27 -33.22 12.77
CA GLY A 1095 69.34 -33.05 13.76
C GLY A 1095 70.73 -33.13 13.12
N ASN A 1096 71.62 -33.93 13.73
CA ASN A 1096 73.02 -34.08 13.27
C ASN A 1096 73.19 -35.12 12.14
N LEU A 1097 72.11 -35.51 11.45
CA LEU A 1097 72.13 -36.49 10.36
C LEU A 1097 71.45 -35.95 9.09
N LEU A 1098 72.01 -36.32 7.95
CA LEU A 1098 71.49 -36.12 6.60
C LEU A 1098 70.87 -37.42 6.10
N HIS A 1099 69.58 -37.37 5.81
CA HIS A 1099 68.83 -38.44 5.15
C HIS A 1099 68.76 -38.13 3.66
N ILE A 1100 69.35 -39.02 2.86
CA ILE A 1100 69.49 -38.86 1.42
C ILE A 1100 68.84 -40.06 0.73
N THR A 1101 67.86 -39.82 -0.13
CA THR A 1101 67.22 -40.84 -0.95
C THR A 1101 67.54 -40.58 -2.40
N VAL A 1102 68.19 -41.55 -3.04
CA VAL A 1102 68.56 -41.50 -4.45
C VAL A 1102 67.93 -42.69 -5.19
N PRO A 1103 67.42 -42.51 -6.41
CA PRO A 1103 66.76 -43.59 -7.15
C PRO A 1103 67.75 -44.64 -7.69
N ALA A 1104 69.04 -44.30 -7.79
CA ALA A 1104 70.12 -45.20 -8.20
C ALA A 1104 71.41 -44.94 -7.38
N PRO A 1105 72.34 -45.92 -7.26
CA PRO A 1105 73.53 -45.75 -6.43
C PRO A 1105 74.40 -44.59 -6.94
N THR A 1106 74.64 -43.59 -6.09
CA THR A 1106 75.20 -42.30 -6.50
C THR A 1106 76.25 -41.81 -5.50
N SER A 1107 77.33 -41.18 -6.00
CA SER A 1107 78.34 -40.57 -5.13
C SER A 1107 77.86 -39.23 -4.58
N ALA A 1108 77.83 -39.11 -3.26
CA ALA A 1108 77.50 -37.92 -2.49
C ALA A 1108 78.78 -37.17 -2.09
N ARG A 1109 78.84 -35.87 -2.35
CA ARG A 1109 79.96 -34.99 -2.00
C ARG A 1109 79.45 -33.77 -1.24
N LEU A 1110 79.89 -33.60 0.00
CA LEU A 1110 79.49 -32.49 0.85
C LEU A 1110 80.56 -31.42 0.83
N TYR A 1111 80.15 -30.17 0.59
CA TYR A 1111 80.99 -28.98 0.58
C TYR A 1111 80.50 -27.99 1.63
N ASP A 1112 81.39 -27.15 2.16
CA ASP A 1112 80.94 -25.93 2.83
C ASP A 1112 80.58 -24.85 1.80
N PHE A 1113 80.04 -23.74 2.28
CA PHE A 1113 79.60 -22.63 1.41
C PHE A 1113 80.73 -21.82 0.80
N HIS A 1114 81.96 -22.05 1.25
CA HIS A 1114 83.16 -21.52 0.60
C HIS A 1114 83.70 -22.46 -0.49
N GLY A 1115 83.00 -23.57 -0.76
CA GLY A 1115 83.30 -24.51 -1.82
C GLY A 1115 84.36 -25.56 -1.46
N ARG A 1116 84.74 -25.69 -0.18
CA ARG A 1116 85.70 -26.70 0.26
C ARG A 1116 85.00 -28.03 0.48
N LEU A 1117 85.51 -29.11 -0.12
CA LEU A 1117 84.97 -30.46 0.04
C LEU A 1117 85.19 -30.95 1.49
N LEU A 1118 84.10 -31.15 2.21
CA LEU A 1118 84.06 -31.65 3.57
C LEU A 1118 84.09 -33.18 3.60
N ARG A 1119 83.33 -33.86 2.72
CA ARG A 1119 83.23 -35.33 2.72
C ARG A 1119 82.74 -35.89 1.40
N THR A 1120 83.16 -37.11 1.03
CA THR A 1120 82.58 -37.88 -0.06
C THR A 1120 82.15 -39.26 0.43
N ALA A 1121 80.99 -39.74 0.00
CA ALA A 1121 80.45 -41.07 0.31
C ALA A 1121 79.74 -41.66 -0.91
N LEU A 1122 79.77 -42.99 -1.06
CA LEU A 1122 79.00 -43.67 -2.11
C LEU A 1122 77.70 -44.19 -1.50
N LEU A 1123 76.56 -43.76 -2.02
CA LEU A 1123 75.24 -44.11 -1.49
C LEU A 1123 74.59 -45.17 -2.40
N PRO A 1124 74.07 -46.28 -1.85
CA PRO A 1124 73.26 -47.22 -2.62
C PRO A 1124 71.89 -46.62 -2.99
N ALA A 1125 71.21 -47.23 -3.97
CA ALA A 1125 69.85 -46.85 -4.33
C ALA A 1125 68.90 -47.03 -3.14
N GLY A 1126 68.05 -46.04 -2.90
CA GLY A 1126 67.18 -45.95 -1.73
C GLY A 1126 67.67 -44.92 -0.70
N SER A 1127 67.09 -44.96 0.50
CA SER A 1127 67.40 -44.00 1.57
C SER A 1127 68.63 -44.41 2.36
N SER A 1128 69.58 -43.48 2.49
CA SER A 1128 70.82 -43.63 3.24
C SER A 1128 71.01 -42.45 4.20
N THR A 1129 71.71 -42.68 5.31
CA THR A 1129 71.97 -41.66 6.33
C THR A 1129 73.45 -41.38 6.51
N LEU A 1130 73.80 -40.09 6.59
CA LEU A 1130 75.17 -39.62 6.82
C LEU A 1130 75.22 -38.61 7.97
N PRO A 1131 76.32 -38.54 8.74
CA PRO A 1131 76.53 -37.45 9.70
C PRO A 1131 76.59 -36.08 9.02
N LYS A 1132 75.80 -35.13 9.52
CA LYS A 1132 75.77 -33.75 9.05
C LYS A 1132 76.98 -32.98 9.61
N PRO A 1133 77.74 -32.24 8.78
CA PRO A 1133 78.81 -31.34 9.26
C PRO A 1133 78.24 -30.23 10.15
N ALA A 1134 79.04 -29.71 11.09
CA ALA A 1134 78.63 -28.57 11.92
C ALA A 1134 78.61 -27.29 11.07
N GLY A 1135 77.42 -26.74 10.84
CA GLY A 1135 77.18 -25.57 10.00
C GLY A 1135 76.60 -25.92 8.62
N PRO A 1136 76.08 -24.92 7.89
CA PRO A 1136 75.39 -25.13 6.62
C PRO A 1136 76.35 -25.72 5.59
N CYS A 1137 75.91 -26.75 4.86
CA CYS A 1137 76.71 -27.42 3.82
C CYS A 1137 75.92 -27.60 2.51
N ILE A 1138 76.63 -27.86 1.41
CA ILE A 1138 76.06 -28.18 0.10
C ILE A 1138 76.35 -29.66 -0.18
N VAL A 1139 75.30 -30.45 -0.40
CA VAL A 1139 75.40 -31.87 -0.75
C VAL A 1139 75.24 -32.02 -2.25
N VAL A 1140 76.26 -32.55 -2.94
CA VAL A 1140 76.25 -32.77 -4.38
C VAL A 1140 76.09 -34.26 -4.67
N LEU A 1141 75.06 -34.63 -5.44
CA LEU A 1141 74.70 -36.01 -5.77
C LEU A 1141 74.48 -36.12 -7.28
N GLY A 1142 75.29 -36.94 -7.96
CA GLY A 1142 75.07 -37.23 -9.38
C GLY A 1142 75.14 -36.02 -10.31
N GLY A 1143 75.74 -34.91 -9.85
CA GLY A 1143 75.83 -33.63 -10.59
C GLY A 1143 74.91 -32.53 -10.06
N GLU A 1144 73.90 -32.85 -9.25
CA GLU A 1144 72.98 -31.88 -8.67
C GLU A 1144 73.42 -31.44 -7.27
N SER A 1145 73.19 -30.18 -6.92
CA SER A 1145 73.67 -29.56 -5.68
C SER A 1145 72.51 -29.14 -4.77
N PHE A 1146 72.48 -29.66 -3.55
CA PHE A 1146 71.43 -29.40 -2.57
C PHE A 1146 71.98 -28.62 -1.38
N LYS A 1147 71.40 -27.46 -1.11
CA LYS A 1147 71.79 -26.63 0.03
C LYS A 1147 71.11 -27.13 1.31
N VAL A 1148 71.91 -27.52 2.31
CA VAL A 1148 71.40 -27.99 3.61
C VAL A 1148 71.87 -27.02 4.69
N GLY A 1149 70.97 -26.11 5.07
CA GLY A 1149 71.14 -25.22 6.23
C GLY A 1149 70.90 -25.95 7.55
N ASP A 1150 71.26 -25.35 8.68
CA ASP A 1150 71.11 -25.96 10.02
C ASP A 1150 69.70 -26.48 10.31
#